data_AF-A0A5A7NCS6-F1
#
_entry.id   AF-A0A5A7NCS6-F1
#
_cell.length_a   1.000
_cell.length_b   1.000
_cell.length_c   1.000
_cell.angle_alpha   90.00
_cell.angle_beta   90.00
_cell.angle_gamma   90.00
#
_symmetry.space_group_name_H-M   'P 1'
#
loop_
_entity.id
_entity.type
_entity.pdbx_description
1 polymer ?
#
loop_
_entity_poly.entity_id
_entity_poly.type
_entity_poly.pdbx_seq_one_letter_code
_entity_poly.pdbx_strand_id
1 'polypeptide(L)'
;MRRTRGGTAVVMGALSPRTRNAQVALYQSGDVDYLVATDAIGMGLNMEIDHVAFAATHKFDGERVRGLQAAEIGQIAGRAGRYLNDGTFSTLTGSDADAFSPPLIAQVEAHDFNPLRGLIWRNARLDYRSVPKLVASLEMPSMRPDLVRAREALDLRALKALAKDEEIARIATTPAAVQRLWEICQIPDFRRHSESEHLSLLRKIYRDLMGRHGVVPHDWMARQVSRLDNAQGDIDTLAARIANIRTWTYVANRRNWLADAGHWAYVTRGIEDKLSDALHDRLTQRFVDRRTSVLMRELRQRGELSVSIDETNEIIVEGHAIGRLDGFTFHADPAAVGDDYKTLESAAGLALRAEITRRAKIFCNIGYKTMQLDLSQGMHRPQLIWQNSVIARIEKGHGPYEPRVRLAEGTLLTDRLADQVRESCEAWLAERIADKLEPLLKLKAELEAQKPASASQPAPESPIEESPIEESPTEESPADDVAAEKSAAEDAEQSVSPEIEAASAPAEAAAPPSDAGSNPAPKPAVKTVVKPVETPLSGLARGVAFQLLERFGVLSRGQVAGELRQIDQDARKGLRRFQIRIGATALYIPQILKPHAVELRLLAWALWHDIADLPVMPTPGLVWIQTDPKAPREFYEIAGFRLIGGHEAVRLDMLERLADMVRPLGLGGQKFTVTPEIMGLVGCSGDSFVRAMRGWLWP
;
A
#
# COMPACT_ATOMS: atom_id res chain seq x y z
N MET A 1 -5.66 13.48 -9.62
CA MET A 1 -6.11 14.88 -9.39
C MET A 1 -7.18 14.97 -8.33
N ARG A 2 -8.50 14.76 -8.59
CA ARG A 2 -9.52 14.88 -7.52
C ARG A 2 -9.21 14.00 -6.29
N ARG A 3 -8.92 12.70 -6.51
CA ARG A 3 -8.48 11.76 -5.46
C ARG A 3 -7.08 11.99 -4.87
N THR A 4 -6.35 13.04 -5.28
CA THR A 4 -4.94 13.24 -4.90
C THR A 4 -4.63 14.68 -4.49
N ARG A 5 -5.65 15.51 -4.23
CA ARG A 5 -5.53 16.91 -3.76
C ARG A 5 -6.74 17.36 -2.92
N GLY A 6 -7.38 16.43 -2.20
CA GLY A 6 -8.51 16.73 -1.33
C GLY A 6 -9.80 17.16 -2.06
N GLY A 7 -10.82 17.49 -1.26
CA GLY A 7 -12.08 18.06 -1.72
C GLY A 7 -12.02 19.59 -1.89
N THR A 8 -13.01 20.18 -2.56
CA THR A 8 -13.10 21.65 -2.69
C THR A 8 -14.54 22.16 -2.59
N ALA A 9 -14.81 23.07 -1.66
CA ALA A 9 -16.01 23.89 -1.63
C ALA A 9 -15.86 25.12 -2.53
N VAL A 10 -16.97 25.59 -3.11
CA VAL A 10 -16.99 26.75 -4.02
C VAL A 10 -17.99 27.80 -3.54
N VAL A 11 -17.51 29.00 -3.21
CA VAL A 11 -18.33 30.12 -2.70
C VAL A 11 -18.21 31.35 -3.60
N MET A 12 -19.19 31.54 -4.48
CA MET A 12 -19.28 32.70 -5.37
C MET A 12 -20.44 33.61 -4.97
N GLY A 13 -20.29 34.93 -5.13
CA GLY A 13 -21.34 35.91 -4.79
C GLY A 13 -22.69 35.71 -5.52
N ALA A 14 -22.70 35.00 -6.64
CA ALA A 14 -23.94 34.62 -7.36
C ALA A 14 -24.77 33.53 -6.65
N LEU A 15 -24.15 32.70 -5.80
CA LEU A 15 -24.82 31.61 -5.10
C LEU A 15 -25.82 32.15 -4.06
N SER A 16 -26.95 31.45 -3.88
CA SER A 16 -27.93 31.82 -2.85
C SER A 16 -27.33 31.71 -1.45
N PRO A 17 -27.87 32.43 -0.44
CA PRO A 17 -27.39 32.31 0.94
C PRO A 17 -27.42 30.86 1.44
N ARG A 18 -28.45 30.09 1.04
CA ARG A 18 -28.59 28.66 1.30
C ARG A 18 -27.43 27.84 0.71
N THR A 19 -27.16 27.97 -0.59
CA THR A 19 -26.04 27.26 -1.24
C THR A 19 -24.68 27.67 -0.66
N ARG A 20 -24.47 28.96 -0.34
CA ARG A 20 -23.22 29.45 0.28
C ARG A 20 -23.02 28.86 1.68
N ASN A 21 -24.02 28.92 2.55
CA ASN A 21 -23.93 28.34 3.89
C ASN A 21 -23.68 26.83 3.84
N ALA A 22 -24.32 26.11 2.91
CA ALA A 22 -24.10 24.68 2.73
C ALA A 22 -22.70 24.34 2.18
N GLN A 23 -22.12 25.15 1.31
CA GLN A 23 -20.73 24.98 0.85
C GLN A 23 -19.70 25.32 1.94
N VAL A 24 -19.97 26.34 2.78
CA VAL A 24 -19.14 26.66 3.95
C VAL A 24 -19.23 25.57 5.02
N ALA A 25 -20.40 24.97 5.24
CA ALA A 25 -20.58 23.87 6.19
C ALA A 25 -19.74 22.63 5.83
N LEU A 26 -19.65 22.28 4.53
CA LEU A 26 -18.77 21.20 4.05
C LEU A 26 -17.29 21.45 4.33
N TYR A 27 -16.86 22.71 4.34
CA TYR A 27 -15.48 23.08 4.67
C TYR A 27 -15.25 23.00 6.20
N GLN A 28 -16.19 23.52 7.01
CA GLN A 28 -16.09 23.47 8.48
C GLN A 28 -16.16 22.06 9.07
N SER A 29 -16.88 21.13 8.44
CA SER A 29 -16.90 19.72 8.85
C SER A 29 -15.59 18.98 8.52
N GLY A 30 -14.78 19.52 7.62
CA GLY A 30 -13.69 18.78 6.97
C GLY A 30 -14.17 17.74 5.95
N ASP A 31 -15.39 17.88 5.39
CA ASP A 31 -15.80 17.11 4.21
C ASP A 31 -14.99 17.53 2.95
N VAL A 32 -14.37 18.72 2.98
CA VAL A 32 -13.42 19.23 2.00
C VAL A 32 -12.27 20.02 2.66
N ASP A 33 -11.09 19.94 2.06
CA ASP A 33 -9.85 20.54 2.59
C ASP A 33 -9.63 21.98 2.09
N TYR A 34 -10.22 22.33 0.94
CA TYR A 34 -10.01 23.63 0.28
C TYR A 34 -11.33 24.39 0.04
N LEU A 35 -11.25 25.71 0.13
CA LEU A 35 -12.35 26.63 -0.19
C LEU A 35 -11.91 27.59 -1.31
N VAL A 36 -12.52 27.49 -2.48
CA VAL A 36 -12.31 28.42 -3.60
C VAL A 36 -13.45 29.43 -3.65
N ALA A 37 -13.14 30.71 -3.57
CA ALA A 37 -14.17 31.75 -3.42
C ALA A 37 -13.82 33.08 -4.11
N THR A 38 -14.84 33.93 -4.27
CA THR A 38 -14.63 35.36 -4.60
C THR A 38 -14.55 36.20 -3.32
N ASP A 39 -14.22 37.49 -3.49
CA ASP A 39 -14.36 38.58 -2.51
C ASP A 39 -15.61 38.55 -1.61
N ALA A 40 -16.68 37.86 -2.03
CA ALA A 40 -17.87 37.58 -1.25
C ALA A 40 -17.63 36.84 0.09
N ILE A 41 -16.45 36.23 0.34
CA ILE A 41 -16.11 35.72 1.69
C ILE A 41 -15.71 36.82 2.67
N GLY A 42 -15.35 38.01 2.19
CA GLY A 42 -14.97 39.15 3.03
C GLY A 42 -16.10 39.68 3.91
N MET A 43 -17.37 39.29 3.65
CA MET A 43 -18.53 39.67 4.45
C MET A 43 -19.62 38.58 4.50
N GLY A 44 -20.35 38.51 5.62
CA GLY A 44 -21.64 37.81 5.70
C GLY A 44 -21.59 36.29 5.77
N LEU A 45 -20.42 35.69 6.02
CA LEU A 45 -20.23 34.27 6.31
C LEU A 45 -19.34 34.15 7.56
N ASN A 46 -19.71 33.25 8.48
CA ASN A 46 -18.83 32.80 9.56
C ASN A 46 -18.08 31.57 9.07
N MET A 47 -16.76 31.55 9.19
CA MET A 47 -15.92 30.41 8.82
C MET A 47 -14.58 30.44 9.55
N GLU A 48 -13.85 29.34 9.47
CA GLU A 48 -12.53 29.14 10.07
C GLU A 48 -11.61 28.85 8.90
N ILE A 49 -10.55 29.66 8.72
CA ILE A 49 -9.55 29.52 7.66
C ILE A 49 -8.20 29.74 8.32
N ASP A 50 -7.22 28.90 8.05
CA ASP A 50 -5.85 29.09 8.56
C ASP A 50 -4.98 29.91 7.59
N HIS A 51 -5.24 29.78 6.29
CA HIS A 51 -4.50 30.44 5.21
C HIS A 51 -5.39 30.99 4.09
N VAL A 52 -5.19 32.25 3.68
CA VAL A 52 -5.87 32.89 2.54
C VAL A 52 -4.89 33.17 1.40
N ALA A 53 -4.97 32.39 0.32
CA ALA A 53 -4.15 32.55 -0.87
C ALA A 53 -4.90 33.31 -1.99
N PHE A 54 -4.38 34.46 -2.41
CA PHE A 54 -4.97 35.30 -3.45
C PHE A 54 -4.60 34.79 -4.85
N ALA A 55 -5.63 34.50 -5.67
CA ALA A 55 -5.45 34.06 -7.06
C ALA A 55 -5.04 35.18 -8.04
N ALA A 56 -5.29 36.44 -7.67
CA ALA A 56 -4.84 37.63 -8.38
C ALA A 56 -4.84 38.83 -7.45
N THR A 57 -3.87 39.73 -7.61
CA THR A 57 -3.77 41.01 -6.87
C THR A 57 -4.57 42.14 -7.52
N HIS A 58 -5.38 41.84 -8.54
CA HIS A 58 -6.08 42.79 -9.40
C HIS A 58 -7.57 42.41 -9.58
N LYS A 59 -8.46 43.41 -9.67
CA LYS A 59 -9.90 43.24 -9.90
C LYS A 59 -10.45 44.20 -10.96
N PHE A 60 -11.55 43.81 -11.60
CA PHE A 60 -12.29 44.66 -12.55
C PHE A 60 -13.46 45.37 -11.84
N ASP A 61 -13.39 46.70 -11.76
CA ASP A 61 -14.36 47.54 -11.03
C ASP A 61 -15.63 47.89 -11.84
N GLY A 62 -15.81 47.28 -13.02
CA GLY A 62 -16.91 47.59 -13.96
C GLY A 62 -16.51 48.49 -15.13
N GLU A 63 -15.35 49.16 -15.05
CA GLU A 63 -14.78 50.02 -16.11
C GLU A 63 -13.36 49.60 -16.50
N ARG A 64 -12.50 49.31 -15.52
CA ARG A 64 -11.09 48.96 -15.71
C ARG A 64 -10.62 47.94 -14.69
N VAL A 65 -9.55 47.23 -15.04
CA VAL A 65 -8.77 46.43 -14.09
C VAL A 65 -7.89 47.38 -13.26
N ARG A 66 -7.78 47.13 -11.95
CA ARG A 66 -6.86 47.82 -11.04
C ARG A 66 -6.36 46.85 -9.96
N GLY A 67 -5.27 47.21 -9.28
CA GLY A 67 -4.84 46.52 -8.07
C GLY A 67 -5.89 46.61 -6.94
N LEU A 68 -5.89 45.61 -6.06
CA LEU A 68 -6.64 45.62 -4.80
C LEU A 68 -6.10 46.72 -3.85
N GLN A 69 -6.99 47.31 -3.05
CA GLN A 69 -6.60 48.27 -2.00
C GLN A 69 -6.28 47.53 -0.70
N ALA A 70 -5.44 48.12 0.16
CA ALA A 70 -5.09 47.56 1.49
C ALA A 70 -6.33 47.14 2.29
N ALA A 71 -7.40 47.94 2.30
CA ALA A 71 -8.65 47.62 2.99
C ALA A 71 -9.43 46.46 2.35
N GLU A 72 -9.35 46.27 1.02
CA GLU A 72 -9.96 45.11 0.33
C GLU A 72 -9.16 43.83 0.61
N ILE A 73 -7.83 43.93 0.66
CA ILE A 73 -6.95 42.82 1.03
C ILE A 73 -7.19 42.46 2.50
N GLY A 74 -7.12 43.41 3.43
CA GLY A 74 -7.37 43.17 4.85
C GLY A 74 -8.75 42.58 5.16
N GLN A 75 -9.80 42.99 4.43
CA GLN A 75 -11.14 42.40 4.58
C GLN A 75 -11.22 40.91 4.15
N ILE A 76 -10.32 40.45 3.29
CA ILE A 76 -10.27 39.08 2.76
C ILE A 76 -9.20 38.25 3.51
N ALA A 77 -8.00 38.80 3.70
CA ALA A 77 -6.88 38.21 4.46
C ALA A 77 -7.23 38.05 5.94
N GLY A 78 -7.91 39.03 6.56
CA GLY A 78 -8.46 38.94 7.92
C GLY A 78 -9.65 37.98 8.08
N ARG A 79 -9.84 37.06 7.11
CA ARG A 79 -10.63 35.84 7.27
C ARG A 79 -9.78 34.64 7.65
N ALA A 80 -8.46 34.72 7.48
CA ALA A 80 -7.50 33.81 8.08
C ALA A 80 -7.34 34.10 9.58
N GLY A 81 -7.20 33.05 10.38
CA GLY A 81 -6.96 33.15 11.82
C GLY A 81 -8.21 33.42 12.66
N ARG A 82 -8.01 33.42 13.98
CA ARG A 82 -9.02 33.64 15.02
C ARG A 82 -8.37 34.32 16.23
N TYR A 83 -9.19 34.76 17.20
CA TYR A 83 -8.77 35.47 18.42
C TYR A 83 -7.62 34.83 19.23
N LEU A 84 -7.34 33.53 19.05
CA LEU A 84 -6.25 32.80 19.72
C LEU A 84 -5.20 32.21 18.77
N ASN A 85 -5.44 32.23 17.45
CA ASN A 85 -4.61 31.57 16.44
C ASN A 85 -4.35 32.53 15.29
N ASP A 86 -3.11 32.93 15.07
CA ASP A 86 -2.75 33.81 13.95
C ASP A 86 -3.00 33.15 12.59
N GLY A 87 -3.55 33.92 11.66
CA GLY A 87 -3.79 33.51 10.28
C GLY A 87 -2.68 33.96 9.34
N THR A 88 -2.54 33.31 8.20
CA THR A 88 -1.55 33.68 7.17
C THR A 88 -2.21 33.99 5.82
N PHE A 89 -1.55 34.81 5.00
CA PHE A 89 -2.02 35.13 3.65
C PHE A 89 -0.87 35.17 2.64
N SER A 90 -1.16 34.89 1.36
CA SER A 90 -0.15 34.83 0.29
C SER A 90 -0.75 35.10 -1.09
N THR A 91 0.08 35.10 -2.14
CA THR A 91 -0.34 35.01 -3.54
C THR A 91 -0.14 33.59 -4.07
N LEU A 92 -1.06 33.07 -4.88
CA LEU A 92 -0.99 31.72 -5.44
C LEU A 92 0.18 31.52 -6.42
N THR A 93 0.64 32.61 -7.06
CA THR A 93 1.84 32.64 -7.88
C THR A 93 3.03 33.14 -7.06
N GLY A 94 4.04 32.27 -6.88
CA GLY A 94 5.32 32.58 -6.23
C GLY A 94 6.32 33.29 -7.16
N SER A 95 5.83 34.21 -7.99
CA SER A 95 6.63 35.01 -8.92
C SER A 95 6.56 36.48 -8.52
N ASP A 96 7.72 37.13 -8.38
CA ASP A 96 7.87 38.49 -7.83
C ASP A 96 6.96 39.55 -8.47
N ALA A 97 6.56 39.34 -9.73
CA ALA A 97 5.66 40.23 -10.46
C ALA A 97 4.22 40.31 -9.91
N ASP A 98 3.74 39.26 -9.23
CA ASP A 98 2.39 39.20 -8.63
C ASP A 98 2.39 39.45 -7.11
N ALA A 99 3.55 39.39 -6.45
CA ALA A 99 3.67 39.42 -5.00
C ALA A 99 3.17 40.74 -4.38
N PHE A 100 2.64 40.66 -3.15
CA PHE A 100 2.31 41.86 -2.38
C PHE A 100 3.59 42.62 -2.01
N SER A 101 3.60 43.94 -2.19
CA SER A 101 4.75 44.75 -1.82
C SER A 101 4.88 44.85 -0.28
N PRO A 102 6.10 44.88 0.29
CA PRO A 102 6.28 44.94 1.74
C PRO A 102 5.53 46.07 2.46
N PRO A 103 5.39 47.31 1.91
CA PRO A 103 4.59 48.36 2.53
C PRO A 103 3.09 48.03 2.58
N LEU A 104 2.58 47.24 1.62
CA LEU A 104 1.18 46.83 1.56
C LEU A 104 0.88 45.70 2.55
N ILE A 105 1.83 44.78 2.73
CA ILE A 105 1.79 43.75 3.79
C ILE A 105 1.74 44.43 5.16
N ALA A 106 2.69 45.34 5.43
CA ALA A 106 2.77 46.07 6.69
C ALA A 106 1.49 46.90 7.00
N GLN A 107 0.85 47.50 5.99
CA GLN A 107 -0.44 48.20 6.17
C GLN A 107 -1.58 47.25 6.59
N VAL A 108 -1.62 46.04 6.02
CA VAL A 108 -2.64 45.03 6.35
C VAL A 108 -2.41 44.48 7.77
N GLU A 109 -1.17 44.14 8.11
CA GLU A 109 -0.80 43.61 9.44
C GLU A 109 -0.99 44.65 10.55
N ALA A 110 -0.49 45.88 10.36
CA ALA A 110 -0.64 46.97 11.32
C ALA A 110 -2.06 47.59 11.35
N HIS A 111 -2.98 47.12 10.50
CA HIS A 111 -4.34 47.65 10.33
C HIS A 111 -4.39 49.14 9.97
N ASP A 112 -3.34 49.67 9.32
CA ASP A 112 -3.23 51.07 8.88
C ASP A 112 -3.93 51.27 7.53
N PHE A 113 -5.18 51.72 7.58
CA PHE A 113 -6.02 51.92 6.40
C PHE A 113 -6.34 53.40 6.16
N ASN A 114 -6.21 53.82 4.89
CA ASN A 114 -6.49 55.18 4.45
C ASN A 114 -7.90 55.65 4.87
N PRO A 115 -8.04 56.82 5.54
CA PRO A 115 -9.34 57.31 5.98
C PRO A 115 -10.25 57.67 4.79
N LEU A 116 -11.55 57.40 4.94
CA LEU A 116 -12.56 57.66 3.91
C LEU A 116 -12.69 59.18 3.65
N ARG A 117 -12.19 59.63 2.50
CA ARG A 117 -12.17 61.05 2.11
C ARG A 117 -13.51 61.58 1.56
N GLY A 118 -14.51 60.72 1.43
CA GLY A 118 -15.86 61.07 0.97
C GLY A 118 -16.75 59.83 0.81
N LEU A 119 -18.05 60.04 0.76
CA LEU A 119 -19.08 59.01 0.63
C LEU A 119 -19.78 59.09 -0.73
N ILE A 120 -20.14 57.94 -1.29
CA ILE A 120 -20.97 57.88 -2.50
C ILE A 120 -22.42 58.21 -2.15
N TRP A 121 -22.97 59.25 -2.78
CA TRP A 121 -24.29 59.80 -2.46
C TRP A 121 -25.20 59.91 -3.68
N ARG A 122 -26.51 59.86 -3.42
CA ARG A 122 -27.60 60.11 -4.38
C ARG A 122 -28.71 60.88 -3.68
N ASN A 123 -29.36 61.80 -4.37
CA ASN A 123 -30.47 62.56 -3.82
C ASN A 123 -31.66 61.64 -3.46
N ALA A 124 -32.21 61.81 -2.25
CA ALA A 124 -33.39 61.11 -1.76
C ALA A 124 -34.71 61.86 -2.01
N ARG A 125 -34.66 63.16 -2.32
CA ARG A 125 -35.83 64.02 -2.59
C ARG A 125 -36.10 64.07 -4.09
N LEU A 126 -36.82 63.07 -4.59
CA LEU A 126 -37.08 62.87 -6.02
C LEU A 126 -38.33 63.64 -6.51
N ASP A 127 -38.28 64.17 -7.72
CA ASP A 127 -39.36 64.96 -8.33
C ASP A 127 -40.08 64.18 -9.43
N TYR A 128 -41.20 63.55 -9.07
CA TYR A 128 -41.98 62.72 -10.00
C TYR A 128 -42.88 63.51 -10.98
N ARG A 129 -42.85 64.85 -11.00
CA ARG A 129 -43.78 65.65 -11.85
C ARG A 129 -43.67 65.37 -13.34
N SER A 130 -42.50 64.98 -13.82
CA SER A 130 -42.27 64.48 -15.18
C SER A 130 -40.95 63.71 -15.25
N VAL A 131 -40.78 62.84 -16.26
CA VAL A 131 -39.54 62.05 -16.38
C VAL A 131 -38.26 62.92 -16.45
N PRO A 132 -38.22 64.06 -17.18
CA PRO A 132 -37.06 64.97 -17.15
C PRO A 132 -36.81 65.60 -15.77
N LYS A 133 -37.85 65.88 -14.98
CA LYS A 133 -37.70 66.38 -13.60
C LYS A 133 -37.17 65.30 -12.66
N LEU A 134 -37.61 64.05 -12.83
CA LEU A 134 -37.09 62.92 -12.08
C LEU A 134 -35.60 62.72 -12.37
N VAL A 135 -35.19 62.67 -13.64
CA VAL A 135 -33.78 62.56 -14.05
C VAL A 135 -32.94 63.70 -13.46
N ALA A 136 -33.38 64.96 -13.61
CA ALA A 136 -32.68 66.10 -13.02
C ALA A 136 -32.59 66.02 -11.48
N SER A 137 -33.60 65.47 -10.80
CA SER A 137 -33.54 65.26 -9.35
C SER A 137 -32.60 64.12 -8.94
N LEU A 138 -32.42 63.10 -9.77
CA LEU A 138 -31.50 61.97 -9.55
C LEU A 138 -30.03 62.35 -9.83
N GLU A 139 -29.80 63.25 -10.79
CA GLU A 139 -28.47 63.70 -11.22
C GLU A 139 -27.92 64.89 -10.42
N MET A 140 -28.77 65.52 -9.60
CA MET A 140 -28.46 66.68 -8.76
C MET A 140 -27.15 66.49 -7.97
N PRO A 141 -26.20 67.45 -8.03
CA PRO A 141 -24.99 67.38 -7.22
C PRO A 141 -25.31 67.59 -5.75
N SER A 142 -24.44 67.07 -4.87
CA SER A 142 -24.50 67.39 -3.45
C SER A 142 -24.07 68.83 -3.18
N MET A 143 -24.67 69.47 -2.18
CA MET A 143 -24.19 70.73 -1.59
C MET A 143 -23.00 70.54 -0.65
N ARG A 144 -22.59 69.29 -0.40
CA ARG A 144 -21.53 68.88 0.51
C ARG A 144 -20.37 68.24 -0.27
N PRO A 145 -19.12 68.74 -0.15
CA PRO A 145 -17.97 68.22 -0.90
C PRO A 145 -17.54 66.80 -0.45
N ASP A 146 -17.87 66.43 0.79
CA ASP A 146 -17.72 65.08 1.35
C ASP A 146 -18.66 64.04 0.71
N LEU A 147 -19.68 64.46 -0.04
CA LEU A 147 -20.67 63.57 -0.66
C LEU A 147 -20.51 63.57 -2.19
N VAL A 148 -19.67 62.65 -2.67
CA VAL A 148 -19.40 62.46 -4.10
C VAL A 148 -20.63 61.83 -4.78
N ARG A 149 -21.10 62.43 -5.87
CA ARG A 149 -22.25 61.89 -6.63
C ARG A 149 -21.93 60.48 -7.13
N ALA A 150 -22.87 59.56 -6.94
CA ALA A 150 -22.79 58.21 -7.49
C ALA A 150 -22.56 58.22 -9.03
N ARG A 151 -21.86 57.20 -9.51
CA ARG A 151 -21.75 56.90 -10.95
C ARG A 151 -23.13 56.53 -11.50
N GLU A 152 -23.29 56.57 -12.83
CA GLU A 152 -24.59 56.32 -13.45
C GLU A 152 -24.99 54.83 -13.37
N ALA A 153 -25.71 54.51 -12.29
CA ALA A 153 -26.23 53.18 -12.02
C ALA A 153 -27.19 52.70 -13.11
N LEU A 154 -27.36 51.38 -13.20
CA LEU A 154 -28.22 50.72 -14.18
C LEU A 154 -29.64 51.29 -14.20
N ASP A 155 -30.19 51.65 -13.03
CA ASP A 155 -31.54 52.20 -12.90
C ASP A 155 -31.71 53.59 -13.58
N LEU A 156 -30.70 54.45 -13.55
CA LEU A 156 -30.72 55.76 -14.20
C LEU A 156 -30.47 55.63 -15.70
N ARG A 157 -29.58 54.73 -16.13
CA ARG A 157 -29.43 54.40 -17.55
C ARG A 157 -30.72 53.83 -18.14
N ALA A 158 -31.35 52.89 -17.42
CA ALA A 158 -32.64 52.32 -17.78
C ALA A 158 -33.74 53.38 -17.89
N LEU A 159 -33.83 54.27 -16.90
CA LEU A 159 -34.78 55.40 -16.93
C LEU A 159 -34.53 56.31 -18.13
N LYS A 160 -33.28 56.72 -18.41
CA LYS A 160 -32.94 57.57 -19.56
C LYS A 160 -33.18 56.89 -20.92
N ALA A 161 -33.01 55.57 -21.00
CA ALA A 161 -33.27 54.81 -22.21
C ALA A 161 -34.78 54.66 -22.46
N LEU A 162 -35.56 54.25 -21.44
CA LEU A 162 -37.01 54.15 -21.53
C LEU A 162 -37.69 55.52 -21.73
N ALA A 163 -37.12 56.60 -21.20
CA ALA A 163 -37.60 57.97 -21.43
C ALA A 163 -37.52 58.43 -22.90
N LYS A 164 -36.68 57.79 -23.73
CA LYS A 164 -36.58 58.06 -25.17
C LYS A 164 -37.59 57.25 -26.00
N ASP A 165 -38.26 56.27 -25.41
CA ASP A 165 -39.24 55.46 -26.12
C ASP A 165 -40.60 56.16 -26.18
N GLU A 166 -41.13 56.35 -27.38
CA GLU A 166 -42.39 57.06 -27.58
C GLU A 166 -43.60 56.39 -26.91
N GLU A 167 -43.64 55.06 -26.81
CA GLU A 167 -44.75 54.34 -26.15
C GLU A 167 -44.73 54.66 -24.64
N ILE A 168 -43.54 54.62 -24.03
CA ILE A 168 -43.33 54.92 -22.61
C ILE A 168 -43.61 56.39 -22.31
N ALA A 169 -43.10 57.31 -23.13
CA ALA A 169 -43.27 58.75 -22.95
C ALA A 169 -44.74 59.19 -23.00
N ARG A 170 -45.55 58.59 -23.88
CA ARG A 170 -47.01 58.83 -23.97
C ARG A 170 -47.78 58.35 -22.73
N ILE A 171 -47.26 57.34 -22.02
CA ILE A 171 -47.87 56.77 -20.79
C ILE A 171 -47.37 57.49 -19.53
N ALA A 172 -46.10 57.92 -19.49
CA ALA A 172 -45.43 58.54 -18.35
C ALA A 172 -45.79 60.03 -18.12
N THR A 173 -47.06 60.38 -18.28
CA THR A 173 -47.57 61.76 -18.24
C THR A 173 -48.05 62.23 -16.87
N THR A 174 -48.41 61.30 -15.97
CA THR A 174 -48.86 61.62 -14.60
C THR A 174 -47.77 61.30 -13.56
N PRO A 175 -47.74 61.98 -12.39
CA PRO A 175 -46.71 61.73 -11.38
C PRO A 175 -46.69 60.29 -10.87
N ALA A 176 -47.86 59.64 -10.76
CA ALA A 176 -47.95 58.22 -10.40
C ALA A 176 -47.35 57.30 -11.48
N ALA A 177 -47.55 57.61 -12.77
CA ALA A 177 -46.93 56.85 -13.87
C ALA A 177 -45.40 57.01 -13.87
N VAL A 178 -44.90 58.24 -13.65
CA VAL A 178 -43.45 58.52 -13.53
C VAL A 178 -42.84 57.79 -12.33
N GLN A 179 -43.53 57.74 -11.18
CA GLN A 179 -43.11 56.95 -10.03
C GLN A 179 -43.10 55.44 -10.34
N ARG A 180 -44.13 54.90 -11.00
CA ARG A 180 -44.14 53.48 -11.41
C ARG A 180 -43.03 53.12 -12.39
N LEU A 181 -42.74 54.00 -13.35
CA LEU A 181 -41.60 53.83 -14.26
C LEU A 181 -40.28 53.74 -13.47
N TRP A 182 -40.12 54.58 -12.44
CA TRP A 182 -38.95 54.56 -11.56
C TRP A 182 -38.85 53.28 -10.72
N GLU A 183 -39.95 52.82 -10.10
CA GLU A 183 -40.00 51.56 -9.34
C GLU A 183 -39.60 50.33 -10.19
N ILE A 184 -39.85 50.40 -11.51
CA ILE A 184 -39.49 49.36 -12.48
C ILE A 184 -38.04 49.49 -12.94
N CYS A 185 -37.50 50.70 -13.12
CA CYS A 185 -36.08 50.91 -13.41
C CYS A 185 -35.17 50.39 -12.28
N GLN A 186 -35.69 50.25 -11.06
CA GLN A 186 -34.98 49.65 -9.92
C GLN A 186 -34.89 48.11 -9.95
N ILE A 187 -35.55 47.41 -10.89
CA ILE A 187 -35.47 45.94 -10.98
C ILE A 187 -34.03 45.53 -11.34
N PRO A 188 -33.31 44.77 -10.49
CA PRO A 188 -31.92 44.42 -10.77
C PRO A 188 -31.80 43.44 -11.94
N ASP A 189 -30.86 43.69 -12.85
CA ASP A 189 -30.46 42.67 -13.82
C ASP A 189 -29.47 41.67 -13.20
N PHE A 190 -30.02 40.69 -12.48
CA PHE A 190 -29.22 39.58 -11.93
C PHE A 190 -28.52 38.74 -13.00
N ARG A 191 -28.99 38.78 -14.26
CA ARG A 191 -28.47 37.92 -15.34
C ARG A 191 -27.30 38.53 -16.12
N ARG A 192 -27.00 39.83 -15.95
CA ARG A 192 -25.98 40.56 -16.74
C ARG A 192 -26.17 40.38 -18.26
N HIS A 193 -27.42 40.50 -18.71
CA HIS A 193 -27.84 40.40 -20.11
C HIS A 193 -27.34 41.59 -20.94
N SER A 194 -27.60 41.56 -22.25
CA SER A 194 -27.49 42.76 -23.06
C SER A 194 -28.48 43.83 -22.58
N GLU A 195 -28.07 45.10 -22.63
CA GLU A 195 -28.87 46.23 -22.11
C GLU A 195 -30.25 46.31 -22.80
N SER A 196 -30.32 45.96 -24.10
CA SER A 196 -31.56 45.89 -24.89
C SER A 196 -32.56 44.82 -24.41
N GLU A 197 -32.11 43.64 -23.98
CA GLU A 197 -32.98 42.60 -23.42
C GLU A 197 -33.57 43.02 -22.07
N HIS A 198 -32.75 43.62 -21.20
CA HIS A 198 -33.21 44.12 -19.92
C HIS A 198 -34.24 45.25 -20.12
N LEU A 199 -33.92 46.25 -20.95
CA LEU A 199 -34.85 47.33 -21.32
C LEU A 199 -36.17 46.80 -21.91
N SER A 200 -36.12 45.76 -22.74
CA SER A 200 -37.31 45.12 -23.33
C SER A 200 -38.21 44.48 -22.26
N LEU A 201 -37.62 43.86 -21.22
CA LEU A 201 -38.36 43.35 -20.07
C LEU A 201 -39.02 44.48 -19.26
N LEU A 202 -38.27 45.54 -18.95
CA LEU A 202 -38.79 46.70 -18.21
C LEU A 202 -39.95 47.39 -18.95
N ARG A 203 -39.79 47.63 -20.26
CA ARG A 203 -40.84 48.18 -21.16
C ARG A 203 -42.12 47.35 -21.07
N LYS A 204 -42.01 46.02 -21.17
CA LYS A 204 -43.14 45.10 -21.11
C LYS A 204 -43.84 45.13 -19.74
N ILE A 205 -43.09 45.12 -18.64
CA ILE A 205 -43.65 45.19 -17.28
C ILE A 205 -44.39 46.52 -17.08
N TYR A 206 -43.80 47.66 -17.46
CA TYR A 206 -44.44 48.97 -17.30
C TYR A 206 -45.73 49.10 -18.12
N ARG A 207 -45.71 48.68 -19.39
CA ARG A 207 -46.90 48.73 -20.24
C ARG A 207 -48.05 47.88 -19.69
N ASP A 208 -47.74 46.73 -19.12
CA ASP A 208 -48.74 45.83 -18.53
C ASP A 208 -49.32 46.41 -17.23
N LEU A 209 -48.47 46.97 -16.35
CA LEU A 209 -48.88 47.64 -15.11
C LEU A 209 -49.67 48.95 -15.36
N MET A 210 -49.40 49.64 -16.46
CA MET A 210 -50.17 50.81 -16.91
C MET A 210 -51.33 50.44 -17.85
N GLY A 211 -51.54 49.15 -18.11
CA GLY A 211 -52.62 48.62 -18.94
C GLY A 211 -53.96 48.50 -18.20
N ARG A 212 -55.00 48.07 -18.92
CA ARG A 212 -56.41 48.00 -18.43
C ARG A 212 -56.62 47.22 -17.12
N HIS A 213 -55.70 46.34 -16.75
CA HIS A 213 -55.82 45.48 -15.56
C HIS A 213 -54.97 45.96 -14.36
N GLY A 214 -54.07 46.92 -14.54
CA GLY A 214 -53.20 47.45 -13.47
C GLY A 214 -52.18 46.46 -12.88
N VAL A 215 -52.09 45.24 -13.42
CA VAL A 215 -51.25 44.14 -12.92
C VAL A 215 -50.56 43.41 -14.07
N VAL A 216 -49.40 42.80 -13.79
CA VAL A 216 -48.71 41.91 -14.73
C VAL A 216 -49.57 40.66 -14.99
N PRO A 217 -49.87 40.29 -16.25
CA PRO A 217 -50.76 39.18 -16.58
C PRO A 217 -50.28 37.84 -16.02
N HIS A 218 -51.19 37.14 -15.32
CA HIS A 218 -50.96 35.82 -14.73
C HIS A 218 -50.34 34.83 -15.72
N ASP A 219 -50.91 34.71 -16.93
CA ASP A 219 -50.45 33.73 -17.91
C ASP A 219 -49.11 34.10 -18.56
N TRP A 220 -48.65 35.35 -18.43
CA TRP A 220 -47.29 35.73 -18.81
C TRP A 220 -46.31 35.42 -17.68
N MET A 221 -46.63 35.77 -16.44
CA MET A 221 -45.86 35.39 -15.24
C MET A 221 -45.66 33.86 -15.18
N ALA A 222 -46.73 33.09 -15.29
CA ALA A 222 -46.71 31.63 -15.29
C ALA A 222 -45.81 31.04 -16.40
N ARG A 223 -45.84 31.60 -17.62
CA ARG A 223 -44.98 31.16 -18.73
C ARG A 223 -43.51 31.57 -18.59
N GLN A 224 -43.19 32.59 -17.80
CA GLN A 224 -41.79 32.92 -17.49
C GLN A 224 -41.27 32.01 -16.37
N VAL A 225 -42.06 31.82 -15.31
CA VAL A 225 -41.70 31.02 -14.14
C VAL A 225 -41.61 29.53 -14.46
N SER A 226 -42.56 28.95 -15.22
CA SER A 226 -42.56 27.51 -15.53
C SER A 226 -41.38 27.07 -16.41
N ARG A 227 -40.82 27.99 -17.21
CA ARG A 227 -39.57 27.75 -17.98
C ARG A 227 -38.33 27.65 -17.11
N LEU A 228 -38.40 28.10 -15.85
CA LEU A 228 -37.29 28.10 -14.91
C LEU A 228 -37.38 26.96 -13.89
N ASP A 229 -38.56 26.33 -13.73
CA ASP A 229 -38.74 25.16 -12.85
C ASP A 229 -38.18 23.87 -13.44
N ASN A 230 -36.88 23.87 -13.76
CA ASN A 230 -36.15 22.69 -14.21
C ASN A 230 -34.79 22.62 -13.52
N ALA A 231 -34.56 21.55 -12.75
CA ALA A 231 -33.32 21.27 -12.04
C ALA A 231 -32.25 20.55 -12.90
N GLN A 232 -32.55 20.24 -14.17
CA GLN A 232 -31.61 19.62 -15.10
C GLN A 232 -30.74 20.66 -15.80
N GLY A 233 -29.42 20.53 -15.66
CA GLY A 233 -28.42 21.35 -16.33
C GLY A 233 -27.03 21.11 -15.74
N ASP A 234 -26.05 21.84 -16.27
CA ASP A 234 -24.77 22.06 -15.62
C ASP A 234 -24.85 23.22 -14.61
N ILE A 235 -23.72 23.53 -13.98
CA ILE A 235 -23.58 24.58 -12.96
C ILE A 235 -23.96 25.94 -13.52
N ASP A 236 -23.51 26.26 -14.73
CA ASP A 236 -23.68 27.56 -15.36
C ASP A 236 -25.14 27.77 -15.82
N THR A 237 -25.78 26.73 -16.37
CA THR A 237 -27.22 26.71 -16.66
C THR A 237 -28.06 26.93 -15.40
N LEU A 238 -27.72 26.25 -14.30
CA LEU A 238 -28.44 26.40 -13.03
C LEU A 238 -28.24 27.78 -12.41
N ALA A 239 -27.00 28.30 -12.41
CA ALA A 239 -26.70 29.66 -11.95
C ALA A 239 -27.45 30.73 -12.76
N ALA A 240 -27.53 30.58 -14.09
CA ALA A 240 -28.30 31.48 -14.96
C ALA A 240 -29.82 31.40 -14.69
N ARG A 241 -30.36 30.22 -14.37
CA ARG A 241 -31.77 30.06 -13.96
C ARG A 241 -32.04 30.69 -12.58
N ILE A 242 -31.12 30.55 -11.63
CA ILE A 242 -31.21 31.22 -10.31
C ILE A 242 -31.19 32.75 -10.47
N ALA A 243 -30.30 33.27 -11.33
CA ALA A 243 -30.29 34.70 -11.66
C ALA A 243 -31.62 35.15 -12.27
N ASN A 244 -32.22 34.36 -13.17
CA ASN A 244 -33.50 34.67 -13.80
C ASN A 244 -34.66 34.64 -12.79
N ILE A 245 -34.78 33.58 -11.96
CA ILE A 245 -35.89 33.48 -11.00
C ILE A 245 -35.83 34.60 -9.97
N ARG A 246 -34.64 35.10 -9.58
CA ARG A 246 -34.52 36.27 -8.67
C ARG A 246 -35.17 37.55 -9.20
N THR A 247 -35.12 37.79 -10.51
CA THR A 247 -35.85 38.93 -11.11
C THR A 247 -37.36 38.75 -10.89
N TRP A 248 -37.88 37.52 -11.00
CA TRP A 248 -39.29 37.21 -10.74
C TRP A 248 -39.64 37.18 -9.24
N THR A 249 -38.74 36.71 -8.37
CA THR A 249 -38.89 36.80 -6.90
C THR A 249 -38.95 38.27 -6.46
N TYR A 250 -38.12 39.13 -7.04
CA TYR A 250 -38.17 40.59 -6.80
C TYR A 250 -39.50 41.19 -7.26
N VAL A 251 -39.94 40.90 -8.49
CA VAL A 251 -41.24 41.32 -9.04
C VAL A 251 -42.40 40.84 -8.16
N ALA A 252 -42.37 39.59 -7.69
CA ALA A 252 -43.42 39.01 -6.85
C ALA A 252 -43.52 39.64 -5.46
N ASN A 253 -42.41 40.16 -4.92
CA ASN A 253 -42.40 40.89 -3.65
C ASN A 253 -42.77 42.39 -3.79
N ARG A 254 -43.02 42.91 -5.00
CA ARG A 254 -43.51 44.29 -5.20
C ARG A 254 -45.02 44.36 -4.98
N ARG A 255 -45.44 45.24 -4.07
CA ARG A 255 -46.85 45.48 -3.72
C ARG A 255 -47.64 46.01 -4.93
N ASN A 256 -48.83 45.43 -5.14
CA ASN A 256 -49.78 45.81 -6.17
C ASN A 256 -49.18 45.75 -7.60
N TRP A 257 -48.36 44.74 -7.89
CA TRP A 257 -47.85 44.44 -9.25
C TRP A 257 -48.44 43.15 -9.85
N LEU A 258 -48.91 42.23 -9.01
CA LEU A 258 -49.57 40.98 -9.37
C LEU A 258 -50.93 40.91 -8.66
N ALA A 259 -51.88 40.19 -9.27
CA ALA A 259 -53.19 39.95 -8.66
C ALA A 259 -53.09 39.09 -7.37
N ASP A 260 -52.23 38.08 -7.37
CA ASP A 260 -51.86 37.31 -6.17
C ASP A 260 -50.34 37.31 -5.98
N ALA A 261 -49.85 38.34 -5.31
CA ALA A 261 -48.43 38.45 -4.96
C ALA A 261 -47.99 37.37 -3.94
N GLY A 262 -48.90 36.86 -3.10
CA GLY A 262 -48.58 35.88 -2.07
C GLY A 262 -48.26 34.51 -2.67
N HIS A 263 -49.13 34.02 -3.55
CA HIS A 263 -48.90 32.79 -4.31
C HIS A 263 -47.62 32.88 -5.14
N TRP A 264 -47.43 33.96 -5.91
CA TRP A 264 -46.23 34.10 -6.75
C TRP A 264 -44.95 34.21 -5.93
N ALA A 265 -44.94 34.90 -4.78
CA ALA A 265 -43.76 34.96 -3.92
C ALA A 265 -43.40 33.59 -3.30
N TYR A 266 -44.40 32.76 -2.98
CA TYR A 266 -44.19 31.37 -2.55
C TYR A 266 -43.62 30.51 -3.68
N VAL A 267 -44.24 30.55 -4.87
CA VAL A 267 -43.82 29.76 -6.04
C VAL A 267 -42.41 30.14 -6.52
N THR A 268 -42.09 31.43 -6.66
CA THR A 268 -40.75 31.85 -7.10
C THR A 268 -39.67 31.49 -6.07
N ARG A 269 -39.97 31.58 -4.76
CA ARG A 269 -39.04 31.13 -3.71
C ARG A 269 -38.82 29.63 -3.76
N GLY A 270 -39.89 28.82 -3.86
CA GLY A 270 -39.77 27.36 -3.96
C GLY A 270 -38.93 26.90 -5.16
N ILE A 271 -39.02 27.61 -6.29
CA ILE A 271 -38.17 27.37 -7.46
C ILE A 271 -36.73 27.83 -7.21
N GLU A 272 -36.50 28.98 -6.56
CA GLU A 272 -35.13 29.42 -6.18
C GLU A 272 -34.45 28.45 -5.20
N ASP A 273 -35.17 27.93 -4.21
CA ASP A 273 -34.69 26.89 -3.29
C ASP A 273 -34.37 25.58 -4.05
N LYS A 274 -35.31 25.07 -4.86
CA LYS A 274 -35.13 23.85 -5.67
C LYS A 274 -33.95 23.94 -6.64
N LEU A 275 -33.74 25.10 -7.27
CA LEU A 275 -32.58 25.35 -8.12
C LEU A 275 -31.28 25.51 -7.30
N SER A 276 -31.35 26.12 -6.11
CA SER A 276 -30.21 26.29 -5.19
C SER A 276 -29.69 24.96 -4.64
N ASP A 277 -30.58 24.03 -4.31
CA ASP A 277 -30.24 22.68 -3.85
C ASP A 277 -29.69 21.84 -5.01
N ALA A 278 -30.32 21.89 -6.19
CA ALA A 278 -29.78 21.24 -7.38
C ALA A 278 -28.38 21.76 -7.76
N LEU A 279 -28.14 23.07 -7.62
CA LEU A 279 -26.82 23.66 -7.83
C LEU A 279 -25.82 23.22 -6.74
N HIS A 280 -26.24 23.13 -5.48
CA HIS A 280 -25.41 22.57 -4.41
C HIS A 280 -25.02 21.11 -4.74
N ASP A 281 -25.97 20.25 -5.10
CA ASP A 281 -25.69 18.86 -5.48
C ASP A 281 -24.73 18.76 -6.67
N ARG A 282 -24.87 19.64 -7.69
CA ARG A 282 -23.95 19.68 -8.84
C ARG A 282 -22.55 20.18 -8.48
N LEU A 283 -22.42 21.15 -7.57
CA LEU A 283 -21.13 21.59 -7.04
C LEU A 283 -20.47 20.44 -6.25
N THR A 284 -21.21 19.85 -5.31
CA THR A 284 -20.75 18.72 -4.49
C THR A 284 -20.34 17.52 -5.36
N GLN A 285 -21.14 17.11 -6.34
CA GLN A 285 -20.77 16.03 -7.30
C GLN A 285 -19.54 16.36 -8.18
N ARG A 286 -19.23 17.63 -8.42
CA ARG A 286 -18.12 18.06 -9.28
C ARG A 286 -16.82 18.30 -8.51
N PHE A 287 -16.88 18.66 -7.24
CA PHE A 287 -15.72 19.13 -6.46
C PHE A 287 -15.50 18.41 -5.11
N VAL A 288 -16.42 17.53 -4.68
CA VAL A 288 -16.28 16.71 -3.47
C VAL A 288 -16.31 15.23 -3.85
N ASP A 289 -15.25 14.47 -3.53
CA ASP A 289 -15.32 13.02 -3.63
C ASP A 289 -16.05 12.49 -2.39
N ARG A 290 -17.37 12.27 -2.53
CA ARG A 290 -18.28 11.82 -1.46
C ARG A 290 -17.79 10.57 -0.71
N ARG A 291 -16.84 9.80 -1.25
CA ARG A 291 -16.24 8.64 -0.57
C ARG A 291 -15.27 9.07 0.54
N THR A 292 -14.33 9.97 0.24
CA THR A 292 -13.32 10.44 1.22
C THR A 292 -13.99 11.21 2.36
N SER A 293 -14.97 12.08 2.08
CA SER A 293 -15.67 12.89 3.10
C SER A 293 -16.37 12.01 4.16
N VAL A 294 -17.12 10.99 3.73
CA VAL A 294 -17.82 10.07 4.65
C VAL A 294 -16.81 9.27 5.47
N LEU A 295 -15.77 8.73 4.84
CA LEU A 295 -14.71 7.96 5.49
C LEU A 295 -13.99 8.78 6.58
N MET A 296 -13.60 10.03 6.26
CA MET A 296 -12.98 10.97 7.20
C MET A 296 -13.90 11.31 8.38
N ARG A 297 -15.21 11.48 8.11
CA ARG A 297 -16.19 11.79 9.16
C ARG A 297 -16.38 10.62 10.13
N GLU A 298 -16.35 9.38 9.64
CA GLU A 298 -16.48 8.20 10.49
C GLU A 298 -15.18 7.89 11.25
N LEU A 299 -14.00 8.07 10.63
CA LEU A 299 -12.69 8.05 11.31
C LEU A 299 -12.68 8.99 12.54
N ARG A 300 -13.06 10.26 12.34
CA ARG A 300 -13.08 11.29 13.40
C ARG A 300 -14.14 11.04 14.47
N GLN A 301 -15.19 10.26 14.20
CA GLN A 301 -16.29 10.03 15.15
C GLN A 301 -16.15 8.75 15.98
N ARG A 302 -15.41 7.73 15.51
CA ARG A 302 -15.32 6.44 16.21
C ARG A 302 -13.97 6.15 16.86
N GLY A 303 -12.86 6.70 16.36
CA GLY A 303 -11.51 6.49 16.92
C GLY A 303 -10.92 5.09 16.72
N GLU A 304 -11.75 4.05 16.56
CA GLU A 304 -11.38 2.71 16.13
C GLU A 304 -11.86 2.45 14.70
N LEU A 305 -11.01 1.76 13.91
CA LEU A 305 -11.34 1.28 12.57
C LEU A 305 -11.58 -0.23 12.63
N SER A 306 -12.76 -0.68 12.18
CA SER A 306 -13.08 -2.10 12.09
C SER A 306 -12.35 -2.73 10.90
N VAL A 307 -11.36 -3.55 11.22
CA VAL A 307 -10.60 -4.36 10.25
C VAL A 307 -11.11 -5.79 10.34
N SER A 308 -11.75 -6.26 9.26
CA SER A 308 -12.10 -7.66 9.07
C SER A 308 -11.16 -8.30 8.03
N ILE A 309 -10.99 -9.61 8.14
CA ILE A 309 -10.23 -10.41 7.19
C ILE A 309 -11.17 -11.53 6.74
N ASP A 310 -11.39 -11.63 5.44
CA ASP A 310 -12.27 -12.62 4.84
C ASP A 310 -11.62 -14.01 4.78
N GLU A 311 -12.44 -15.06 4.56
CA GLU A 311 -11.99 -16.44 4.34
C GLU A 311 -10.99 -16.55 3.17
N THR A 312 -11.02 -15.61 2.22
CA THR A 312 -10.07 -15.50 1.09
C THR A 312 -8.71 -14.88 1.42
N ASN A 313 -8.45 -14.48 2.67
CA ASN A 313 -7.32 -13.65 3.12
C ASN A 313 -7.30 -12.19 2.61
N GLU A 314 -8.41 -11.69 2.07
CA GLU A 314 -8.58 -10.28 1.74
C GLU A 314 -8.81 -9.44 3.01
N ILE A 315 -8.08 -8.32 3.14
CA ILE A 315 -8.18 -7.40 4.28
C ILE A 315 -9.15 -6.28 3.93
N ILE A 316 -10.24 -6.22 4.69
CA ILE A 316 -11.36 -5.30 4.50
C ILE A 316 -11.42 -4.36 5.70
N VAL A 317 -11.35 -3.05 5.45
CA VAL A 317 -11.48 -2.01 6.48
C VAL A 317 -12.69 -1.15 6.17
N GLU A 318 -13.65 -1.06 7.11
CA GLU A 318 -14.93 -0.37 6.90
C GLU A 318 -15.58 -0.71 5.54
N GLY A 319 -15.60 -2.00 5.20
CA GLY A 319 -16.19 -2.52 3.95
C GLY A 319 -15.35 -2.35 2.67
N HIS A 320 -14.11 -1.87 2.75
CA HIS A 320 -13.23 -1.66 1.59
C HIS A 320 -11.98 -2.56 1.64
N ALA A 321 -11.73 -3.32 0.57
CA ALA A 321 -10.50 -4.09 0.41
C ALA A 321 -9.28 -3.17 0.23
N ILE A 322 -8.20 -3.41 0.99
CA ILE A 322 -6.91 -2.66 0.90
C ILE A 322 -5.83 -3.51 0.21
N GLY A 323 -5.97 -4.82 0.30
CA GLY A 323 -5.00 -5.81 -0.18
C GLY A 323 -5.22 -7.17 0.49
N ARG A 324 -4.26 -8.07 0.31
CA ARG A 324 -4.35 -9.50 0.68
C ARG A 324 -3.16 -9.94 1.54
N LEU A 325 -3.39 -10.83 2.50
CA LEU A 325 -2.37 -11.35 3.42
C LEU A 325 -2.06 -12.82 3.15
N ASP A 326 -1.13 -13.06 2.22
CA ASP A 326 -0.64 -14.40 1.90
C ASP A 326 0.49 -14.78 2.88
N GLY A 327 0.16 -15.69 3.81
CA GLY A 327 1.06 -16.14 4.87
C GLY A 327 1.42 -15.03 5.84
N PHE A 328 2.58 -14.41 5.62
CA PHE A 328 3.16 -13.31 6.41
C PHE A 328 3.50 -12.05 5.59
N THR A 329 3.28 -12.07 4.27
CA THR A 329 3.54 -10.96 3.36
C THR A 329 2.22 -10.31 2.96
N PHE A 330 2.17 -8.97 3.00
CA PHE A 330 1.01 -8.20 2.57
C PHE A 330 1.17 -7.74 1.13
N HIS A 331 0.16 -7.98 0.31
CA HIS A 331 0.08 -7.54 -1.08
C HIS A 331 -1.01 -6.47 -1.21
N ALA A 332 -0.57 -5.22 -1.33
CA ALA A 332 -1.43 -4.07 -1.64
C ALA A 332 -2.19 -4.26 -2.96
N ASP A 333 -3.47 -3.83 -3.01
CA ASP A 333 -4.19 -3.75 -4.28
C ASP A 333 -3.66 -2.58 -5.14
N PRO A 334 -3.08 -2.82 -6.33
CA PRO A 334 -2.60 -1.75 -7.21
C PRO A 334 -3.71 -0.84 -7.77
N ALA A 335 -5.00 -1.16 -7.59
CA ALA A 335 -6.09 -0.23 -7.89
C ALA A 335 -6.29 0.86 -6.80
N ALA A 336 -5.72 0.67 -5.61
CA ALA A 336 -5.90 1.54 -4.45
C ALA A 336 -4.72 2.53 -4.28
N VAL A 337 -4.61 3.52 -5.16
CA VAL A 337 -3.52 4.53 -5.12
C VAL A 337 -4.03 5.94 -4.83
N GLY A 338 -3.59 6.51 -3.70
CA GLY A 338 -3.85 7.89 -3.25
C GLY A 338 -3.24 8.13 -1.86
N ASP A 339 -3.20 9.37 -1.36
CA ASP A 339 -2.65 9.64 -0.01
C ASP A 339 -3.55 9.08 1.12
N ASP A 340 -4.86 8.95 0.89
CA ASP A 340 -5.79 8.21 1.75
C ASP A 340 -5.32 6.75 1.98
N TYR A 341 -4.60 6.15 1.01
CA TYR A 341 -4.04 4.81 1.15
C TYR A 341 -3.03 4.74 2.29
N LYS A 342 -2.15 5.74 2.47
CA LYS A 342 -1.13 5.73 3.53
C LYS A 342 -1.75 5.75 4.93
N THR A 343 -2.87 6.45 5.09
CA THR A 343 -3.62 6.52 6.36
C THR A 343 -4.31 5.18 6.65
N LEU A 344 -4.96 4.61 5.63
CA LEU A 344 -5.59 3.28 5.71
C LEU A 344 -4.56 2.16 5.91
N GLU A 345 -3.40 2.23 5.25
CA GLU A 345 -2.23 1.36 5.38
C GLU A 345 -1.59 1.47 6.77
N SER A 346 -1.51 2.67 7.34
CA SER A 346 -1.02 2.87 8.72
C SER A 346 -1.96 2.25 9.75
N ALA A 347 -3.27 2.41 9.57
CA ALA A 347 -4.29 1.82 10.45
C ALA A 347 -4.39 0.29 10.27
N ALA A 348 -4.47 -0.19 9.03
CA ALA A 348 -4.39 -1.60 8.70
C ALA A 348 -3.07 -2.20 9.22
N GLY A 349 -1.96 -1.45 9.20
CA GLY A 349 -0.67 -1.82 9.76
C GLY A 349 -0.69 -2.15 11.25
N LEU A 350 -1.58 -1.53 12.04
CA LEU A 350 -1.78 -1.88 13.45
C LEU A 350 -2.54 -3.22 13.60
N ALA A 351 -3.61 -3.42 12.84
CA ALA A 351 -4.38 -4.67 12.84
C ALA A 351 -3.59 -5.85 12.25
N LEU A 352 -2.84 -5.61 11.17
CA LEU A 352 -1.90 -6.53 10.53
C LEU A 352 -0.91 -7.08 11.56
N ARG A 353 -0.25 -6.22 12.35
CA ARG A 353 0.69 -6.66 13.40
C ARG A 353 0.04 -7.62 14.41
N ALA A 354 -1.22 -7.39 14.76
CA ALA A 354 -1.95 -8.26 15.68
C ALA A 354 -2.27 -9.63 15.06
N GLU A 355 -2.83 -9.68 13.84
CA GLU A 355 -3.12 -10.94 13.16
C GLU A 355 -1.84 -11.69 12.77
N ILE A 356 -0.78 -11.01 12.32
CA ILE A 356 0.52 -11.63 12.02
C ILE A 356 1.12 -12.25 13.29
N THR A 357 1.04 -11.56 14.43
CA THR A 357 1.47 -12.11 15.73
C THR A 357 0.66 -13.37 16.10
N ARG A 358 -0.63 -13.40 15.78
CA ARG A 358 -1.51 -14.56 15.98
C ARG A 358 -1.16 -15.71 15.01
N ARG A 359 -1.01 -15.44 13.71
CA ARG A 359 -0.59 -16.42 12.69
C ARG A 359 0.79 -17.02 13.00
N ALA A 360 1.76 -16.20 13.39
CA ALA A 360 3.10 -16.65 13.75
C ALA A 360 3.09 -17.62 14.95
N LYS A 361 2.30 -17.31 16.00
CA LYS A 361 2.11 -18.21 17.15
C LYS A 361 1.42 -19.53 16.76
N ILE A 362 0.41 -19.49 15.90
CA ILE A 362 -0.25 -20.70 15.37
C ILE A 362 0.74 -21.53 14.54
N PHE A 363 1.56 -20.87 13.70
CA PHE A 363 2.58 -21.51 12.89
C PHE A 363 3.63 -22.23 13.74
N CYS A 364 4.31 -21.54 14.66
CA CYS A 364 5.38 -22.13 15.48
C CYS A 364 4.89 -23.26 16.40
N ASN A 365 3.63 -23.19 16.88
CA ASN A 365 3.08 -24.23 17.75
C ASN A 365 2.64 -25.49 16.99
N ILE A 366 1.96 -25.33 15.84
CA ILE A 366 1.29 -26.45 15.13
C ILE A 366 1.43 -26.31 13.61
N GLY A 367 1.26 -25.11 13.05
CA GLY A 367 1.15 -24.89 11.60
C GLY A 367 2.39 -25.29 10.79
N TYR A 368 3.59 -25.24 11.37
CA TYR A 368 4.81 -25.70 10.72
C TYR A 368 4.74 -27.16 10.27
N LYS A 369 3.96 -28.01 10.97
CA LYS A 369 3.79 -29.44 10.64
C LYS A 369 2.99 -29.68 9.37
N THR A 370 2.15 -28.72 8.94
CA THR A 370 1.37 -28.80 7.68
C THR A 370 2.02 -28.04 6.53
N MET A 371 3.25 -27.54 6.72
CA MET A 371 4.06 -26.93 5.67
C MET A 371 4.38 -27.94 4.56
N GLN A 372 4.56 -27.44 3.34
CA GLN A 372 4.90 -28.22 2.15
C GLN A 372 6.13 -27.64 1.46
N LEU A 373 6.87 -28.51 0.76
CA LEU A 373 7.99 -28.13 -0.09
C LEU A 373 7.47 -27.93 -1.52
N ASP A 374 7.70 -26.76 -2.11
CA ASP A 374 7.45 -26.48 -3.52
C ASP A 374 8.76 -26.34 -4.29
N LEU A 375 8.74 -26.86 -5.52
CA LEU A 375 9.84 -26.89 -6.48
C LEU A 375 9.43 -26.25 -7.83
N SER A 376 8.30 -25.54 -7.90
CA SER A 376 7.78 -24.89 -9.11
C SER A 376 8.77 -23.91 -9.76
N GLN A 377 9.58 -23.22 -8.95
CA GLN A 377 10.65 -22.31 -9.38
C GLN A 377 11.97 -23.02 -9.70
N GLY A 378 11.94 -24.36 -9.78
CA GLY A 378 13.12 -25.20 -9.96
C GLY A 378 13.84 -25.53 -8.65
N MET A 379 14.55 -26.64 -8.68
CA MET A 379 15.17 -27.27 -7.50
C MET A 379 16.36 -26.51 -6.90
N HIS A 380 16.80 -25.44 -7.56
CA HIS A 380 17.82 -24.48 -7.11
C HIS A 380 17.23 -23.29 -6.33
N ARG A 381 15.90 -23.09 -6.35
CA ARG A 381 15.17 -22.08 -5.55
C ARG A 381 13.94 -22.70 -4.86
N PRO A 382 14.11 -23.71 -3.98
CA PRO A 382 12.99 -24.36 -3.32
C PRO A 382 12.24 -23.40 -2.41
N GLN A 383 10.92 -23.55 -2.34
CA GLN A 383 10.04 -22.70 -1.54
C GLN A 383 9.31 -23.52 -0.47
N LEU A 384 9.06 -22.89 0.67
CA LEU A 384 8.28 -23.46 1.76
C LEU A 384 6.91 -22.79 1.78
N ILE A 385 5.88 -23.60 1.59
CA ILE A 385 4.49 -23.16 1.45
C ILE A 385 3.67 -23.59 2.67
N TRP A 386 2.89 -22.66 3.21
CA TRP A 386 1.92 -22.90 4.27
C TRP A 386 0.60 -22.21 3.89
N GLN A 387 -0.53 -22.93 3.99
CA GLN A 387 -1.85 -22.43 3.56
C GLN A 387 -1.83 -21.82 2.14
N ASN A 388 -1.23 -22.53 1.19
CA ASN A 388 -1.01 -22.12 -0.21
C ASN A 388 -0.22 -20.80 -0.40
N SER A 389 0.38 -20.26 0.66
CA SER A 389 1.17 -19.03 0.66
C SER A 389 2.66 -19.35 0.84
N VAL A 390 3.55 -18.68 0.10
CA VAL A 390 5.00 -18.83 0.26
C VAL A 390 5.46 -18.06 1.50
N ILE A 391 5.99 -18.78 2.50
CA ILE A 391 6.45 -18.18 3.76
C ILE A 391 7.97 -18.07 3.84
N ALA A 392 8.71 -18.92 3.12
CA ALA A 392 10.17 -18.90 3.09
C ALA A 392 10.74 -19.56 1.82
N ARG A 393 12.03 -19.35 1.59
CA ARG A 393 12.86 -20.03 0.57
C ARG A 393 14.01 -20.76 1.24
N ILE A 394 14.50 -21.81 0.59
CA ILE A 394 15.65 -22.59 1.07
C ILE A 394 16.91 -22.10 0.35
N GLU A 395 17.95 -21.78 1.11
CA GLU A 395 19.26 -21.30 0.63
C GLU A 395 20.39 -22.25 1.04
N LYS A 396 21.56 -22.09 0.41
CA LYS A 396 22.78 -22.83 0.74
C LYS A 396 23.26 -22.48 2.16
N GLY A 397 23.29 -23.47 3.05
CA GLY A 397 23.82 -23.33 4.41
C GLY A 397 25.28 -23.76 4.53
N HIS A 398 25.70 -24.13 5.75
CA HIS A 398 27.11 -24.44 6.06
C HIS A 398 27.62 -25.76 5.49
N GLY A 399 26.72 -26.71 5.20
CA GLY A 399 27.06 -28.02 4.65
C GLY A 399 26.01 -28.51 3.66
N PRO A 400 26.35 -29.50 2.80
CA PRO A 400 25.45 -29.99 1.75
C PRO A 400 24.13 -30.60 2.28
N TYR A 401 24.11 -31.06 3.53
CA TYR A 401 22.91 -31.61 4.20
C TYR A 401 22.32 -30.67 5.25
N GLU A 402 22.86 -29.45 5.36
CA GLU A 402 22.45 -28.40 6.31
C GLU A 402 22.09 -27.13 5.53
N PRO A 403 21.03 -27.16 4.71
CA PRO A 403 20.49 -25.96 4.06
C PRO A 403 19.91 -24.98 5.11
N ARG A 404 19.95 -23.70 4.79
CA ARG A 404 19.36 -22.63 5.63
C ARG A 404 18.00 -22.20 5.08
N VAL A 405 17.17 -21.61 5.92
CA VAL A 405 15.89 -21.04 5.51
C VAL A 405 15.91 -19.53 5.64
N ARG A 406 15.52 -18.84 4.57
CA ARG A 406 15.32 -17.39 4.53
C ARG A 406 13.84 -17.10 4.35
N LEU A 407 13.27 -16.23 5.18
CA LEU A 407 11.86 -15.85 5.07
C LEU A 407 11.57 -15.15 3.73
N ALA A 408 10.31 -15.13 3.33
CA ALA A 408 9.88 -14.42 2.13
C ALA A 408 10.22 -12.91 2.18
N GLU A 409 10.40 -12.31 1.00
CA GLU A 409 10.56 -10.86 0.90
C GLU A 409 9.25 -10.15 1.29
N GLY A 410 9.36 -9.01 1.98
CA GLY A 410 8.19 -8.25 2.41
C GLY A 410 7.40 -8.83 3.60
N THR A 411 7.93 -9.81 4.34
CA THR A 411 7.26 -10.31 5.56
C THR A 411 7.12 -9.20 6.60
N LEU A 412 5.91 -9.01 7.12
CA LEU A 412 5.60 -8.04 8.18
C LEU A 412 5.83 -8.61 9.60
N LEU A 413 6.78 -9.53 9.75
CA LEU A 413 7.19 -10.13 11.02
C LEU A 413 8.18 -9.21 11.75
N THR A 414 8.04 -9.07 13.07
CA THR A 414 9.07 -8.43 13.92
C THR A 414 10.21 -9.40 14.20
N ASP A 415 11.43 -8.89 14.42
CA ASP A 415 12.68 -9.68 14.45
C ASP A 415 12.57 -10.97 15.28
N ARG A 416 12.09 -10.87 16.54
CA ARG A 416 11.91 -12.04 17.42
C ARG A 416 10.90 -13.06 16.90
N LEU A 417 9.84 -12.64 16.22
CA LEU A 417 8.88 -13.55 15.58
C LEU A 417 9.45 -14.12 14.27
N ALA A 418 10.22 -13.33 13.53
CA ALA A 418 10.92 -13.78 12.32
C ALA A 418 11.96 -14.86 12.66
N ASP A 419 12.71 -14.71 13.74
CA ASP A 419 13.63 -15.74 14.24
C ASP A 419 12.87 -17.03 14.62
N GLN A 420 11.80 -16.93 15.42
CA GLN A 420 11.01 -18.11 15.82
C GLN A 420 10.35 -18.84 14.63
N VAL A 421 9.86 -18.10 13.62
CA VAL A 421 9.32 -18.70 12.38
C VAL A 421 10.44 -19.34 11.56
N ARG A 422 11.62 -18.73 11.49
CA ARG A 422 12.80 -19.28 10.79
C ARG A 422 13.28 -20.57 11.45
N GLU A 423 13.47 -20.56 12.77
CA GLU A 423 13.83 -21.74 13.58
C GLU A 423 12.83 -22.88 13.38
N SER A 424 11.52 -22.57 13.35
CA SER A 424 10.47 -23.56 13.11
C SER A 424 10.56 -24.19 11.71
N CYS A 425 10.89 -23.38 10.68
CA CYS A 425 11.10 -23.88 9.32
C CYS A 425 12.39 -24.69 9.18
N GLU A 426 13.50 -24.25 9.79
CA GLU A 426 14.78 -24.97 9.77
C GLU A 426 14.68 -26.29 10.54
N ALA A 427 13.97 -26.32 11.68
CA ALA A 427 13.69 -27.54 12.42
C ALA A 427 12.86 -28.56 11.61
N TRP A 428 11.81 -28.12 10.91
CA TRP A 428 11.01 -28.98 10.03
C TRP A 428 11.84 -29.56 8.86
N LEU A 429 12.70 -28.72 8.27
CA LEU A 429 13.56 -29.12 7.16
C LEU A 429 14.62 -30.13 7.64
N ALA A 430 15.23 -29.88 8.79
CA ALA A 430 16.16 -30.80 9.45
C ALA A 430 15.47 -32.13 9.84
N GLU A 431 14.25 -32.11 10.38
CA GLU A 431 13.45 -33.30 10.72
C GLU A 431 13.21 -34.17 9.46
N ARG A 432 12.79 -33.57 8.34
CA ARG A 432 12.60 -34.29 7.07
C ARG A 432 13.90 -34.82 6.47
N ILE A 433 14.99 -34.05 6.53
CA ILE A 433 16.31 -34.50 6.07
C ILE A 433 16.79 -35.67 6.93
N ALA A 434 16.60 -35.61 8.26
CA ALA A 434 16.98 -36.66 9.18
C ALA A 434 16.18 -37.95 8.99
N ASP A 435 14.86 -37.88 8.81
CA ASP A 435 14.00 -39.05 8.56
C ASP A 435 14.25 -39.68 7.18
N LYS A 436 14.36 -38.88 6.11
CA LYS A 436 14.51 -39.43 4.75
C LYS A 436 15.95 -39.80 4.38
N LEU A 437 16.96 -39.12 4.95
CA LEU A 437 18.38 -39.34 4.68
C LEU A 437 19.14 -39.92 5.89
N GLU A 438 18.43 -40.51 6.87
CA GLU A 438 18.97 -41.09 8.11
C GLU A 438 20.30 -41.87 7.94
N PRO A 439 20.47 -42.75 6.92
CA PRO A 439 21.71 -43.51 6.78
C PRO A 439 22.91 -42.67 6.33
N LEU A 440 22.67 -41.59 5.57
CA LEU A 440 23.72 -40.65 5.15
C LEU A 440 24.15 -39.75 6.30
N LEU A 441 23.22 -39.27 7.14
CA LEU A 441 23.57 -38.48 8.31
C LEU A 441 24.33 -39.32 9.35
N LYS A 442 23.94 -40.57 9.56
CA LYS A 442 24.70 -41.52 10.40
C LYS A 442 26.11 -41.76 9.86
N LEU A 443 26.27 -41.85 8.53
CA LEU A 443 27.59 -41.97 7.90
C LEU A 443 28.41 -40.67 8.05
N LYS A 444 27.81 -39.49 7.86
CA LYS A 444 28.44 -38.18 8.11
C LYS A 444 28.98 -38.10 9.54
N ALA A 445 28.13 -38.38 10.54
CA ALA A 445 28.50 -38.27 11.95
C ALA A 445 29.65 -39.22 12.35
N GLU A 446 29.65 -40.46 11.88
CA GLU A 446 30.76 -41.42 12.06
C GLU A 446 32.08 -40.88 11.44
N LEU A 447 32.01 -40.32 10.24
CA LEU A 447 33.18 -39.80 9.52
C LEU A 447 33.74 -38.51 10.14
N GLU A 448 32.88 -37.69 10.76
CA GLU A 448 33.27 -36.43 11.42
C GLU A 448 33.75 -36.64 12.86
N ALA A 449 33.10 -37.49 13.65
CA ALA A 449 33.51 -37.81 15.03
C ALA A 449 34.91 -38.43 15.13
N GLN A 450 35.43 -38.94 14.02
CA GLN A 450 36.77 -39.55 13.91
C GLN A 450 37.78 -38.63 13.22
N LYS A 451 37.44 -37.36 12.94
CA LYS A 451 38.35 -36.39 12.31
C LYS A 451 39.39 -35.94 13.36
N PRO A 452 40.70 -36.17 13.17
CA PRO A 452 41.70 -35.69 14.11
C PRO A 452 41.69 -34.16 14.14
N ALA A 453 41.85 -33.58 15.32
CA ALA A 453 41.95 -32.13 15.49
C ALA A 453 43.24 -31.61 14.86
N SER A 454 43.13 -31.04 13.66
CA SER A 454 44.23 -30.43 12.92
C SER A 454 43.69 -29.29 12.05
N ALA A 455 44.43 -28.18 12.00
CA ALA A 455 44.10 -26.88 11.38
C ALA A 455 43.31 -25.85 12.21
N SER A 456 43.55 -25.77 13.52
CA SER A 456 43.45 -24.45 14.19
C SER A 456 44.64 -23.59 13.74
N GLN A 457 44.38 -22.49 13.02
CA GLN A 457 45.37 -21.44 12.83
C GLN A 457 45.62 -20.74 14.17
N PRO A 458 46.86 -20.42 14.55
CA PRO A 458 47.11 -19.57 15.72
C PRO A 458 46.64 -18.14 15.41
N ALA A 459 45.98 -17.50 16.38
CA ALA A 459 45.79 -16.06 16.36
C ALA A 459 47.15 -15.35 16.59
N PRO A 460 47.35 -14.11 16.10
CA PRO A 460 48.58 -13.38 16.33
C PRO A 460 48.69 -12.90 17.78
N GLU A 461 49.76 -13.30 18.46
CA GLU A 461 50.20 -12.66 19.71
C GLU A 461 50.99 -11.37 19.41
N SER A 462 51.20 -10.53 20.43
CA SER A 462 51.85 -9.22 20.32
C SER A 462 52.36 -8.76 21.70
N PRO A 463 53.20 -7.70 21.79
CA PRO A 463 54.32 -7.28 20.94
C PRO A 463 55.64 -7.44 21.75
N ILE A 464 56.60 -6.49 21.66
CA ILE A 464 57.84 -6.36 22.49
C ILE A 464 58.99 -7.30 22.01
N GLU A 465 60.23 -6.87 21.71
CA GLU A 465 60.86 -5.52 21.68
C GLU A 465 62.05 -5.44 20.68
N GLU A 466 62.86 -4.36 20.80
CA GLU A 466 64.16 -4.05 20.16
C GLU A 466 64.17 -3.44 18.73
N SER A 467 64.59 -2.18 18.70
CA SER A 467 65.17 -1.44 17.56
C SER A 467 66.71 -1.45 17.70
N PRO A 468 67.53 -1.13 16.67
CA PRO A 468 67.71 0.27 16.23
C PRO A 468 68.17 0.50 14.75
N ILE A 469 68.16 1.77 14.29
CA ILE A 469 69.03 2.35 13.21
C ILE A 469 68.85 1.74 11.78
N GLU A 470 68.77 2.43 10.64
CA GLU A 470 68.66 3.85 10.20
C GLU A 470 67.79 3.83 8.90
N GLU A 471 67.49 4.86 8.12
CA GLU A 471 68.06 6.21 7.90
C GLU A 471 66.90 7.21 7.59
N SER A 472 67.15 8.27 6.82
CA SER A 472 66.15 9.17 6.16
C SER A 472 66.77 9.64 4.80
N PRO A 473 66.14 10.43 3.90
CA PRO A 473 64.93 11.28 3.96
C PRO A 473 63.89 10.86 2.85
N THR A 474 62.87 11.61 2.39
CA THR A 474 62.69 13.07 2.18
C THR A 474 61.20 13.47 2.04
N GLU A 475 60.91 14.76 2.30
CA GLU A 475 59.88 15.68 1.71
C GLU A 475 58.53 15.12 1.17
N GLU A 476 57.35 15.75 1.37
CA GLU A 476 57.03 17.09 1.89
C GLU A 476 55.57 17.16 2.47
N SER A 477 55.21 18.24 3.16
CA SER A 477 53.89 18.53 3.79
C SER A 477 53.60 20.06 3.74
N PRO A 478 52.48 20.66 4.22
CA PRO A 478 51.23 20.14 4.82
C PRO A 478 50.04 20.24 3.80
N ALA A 479 48.79 20.67 3.99
CA ALA A 479 47.97 21.31 5.05
C ALA A 479 46.44 21.02 4.78
N ASP A 480 45.41 21.48 5.50
CA ASP A 480 45.25 22.49 6.55
C ASP A 480 44.33 22.01 7.70
N ASP A 481 44.61 22.58 8.87
CA ASP A 481 44.22 22.28 10.25
C ASP A 481 42.83 22.87 10.71
N VAL A 482 42.54 22.82 12.02
CA VAL A 482 41.58 23.62 12.83
C VAL A 482 40.12 23.11 12.92
N ALA A 483 39.43 23.05 14.09
CA ALA A 483 39.83 22.90 15.53
C ALA A 483 38.57 22.70 16.44
N ALA A 484 38.79 22.21 17.67
CA ALA A 484 37.95 22.38 18.89
C ALA A 484 36.53 21.73 18.92
N GLU A 485 35.84 21.51 20.06
CA GLU A 485 36.00 21.97 21.46
C GLU A 485 35.97 20.82 22.53
N LYS A 486 36.04 21.17 23.83
CA LYS A 486 35.95 20.27 25.00
C LYS A 486 35.00 20.80 26.09
N SER A 487 34.17 19.93 26.69
CA SER A 487 33.80 19.88 28.14
C SER A 487 32.76 18.76 28.37
N ALA A 488 32.62 18.01 29.49
CA ALA A 488 33.24 17.91 30.83
C ALA A 488 32.33 18.31 32.04
N ALA A 489 31.71 17.30 32.66
CA ALA A 489 31.23 17.14 34.06
C ALA A 489 30.89 15.63 34.22
N GLU A 490 31.18 14.85 35.29
CA GLU A 490 31.04 15.04 36.76
C GLU A 490 29.55 14.96 37.18
N ASP A 491 29.07 14.12 38.10
CA ASP A 491 29.63 13.22 39.17
C ASP A 491 28.94 11.82 39.16
N ALA A 492 29.43 10.69 39.73
CA ALA A 492 29.61 10.31 41.16
C ALA A 492 28.32 10.45 42.04
N GLU A 493 27.95 9.55 42.98
CA GLU A 493 28.70 8.47 43.66
C GLU A 493 27.82 7.33 44.28
N GLN A 494 28.41 6.12 44.43
CA GLN A 494 28.25 5.03 45.46
C GLN A 494 26.90 4.48 46.04
N SER A 495 26.89 3.12 46.16
CA SER A 495 26.29 2.26 47.25
C SER A 495 24.75 2.03 47.27
N VAL A 496 24.15 0.98 47.90
CA VAL A 496 24.56 -0.13 48.81
C VAL A 496 23.78 -1.44 48.42
N SER A 497 24.33 -2.63 48.71
CA SER A 497 23.58 -3.90 48.90
C SER A 497 23.79 -4.44 50.32
N PRO A 498 22.77 -5.01 51.00
CA PRO A 498 22.81 -6.47 51.24
C PRO A 498 21.44 -7.21 51.34
N GLU A 499 21.34 -8.34 50.64
CA GLU A 499 21.24 -9.74 51.16
C GLU A 499 20.47 -10.13 52.47
N ILE A 500 19.98 -11.39 52.45
CA ILE A 500 19.56 -12.34 53.53
C ILE A 500 18.09 -12.32 54.05
N GLU A 501 17.59 -13.54 54.33
CA GLU A 501 16.42 -14.01 55.13
C GLU A 501 15.02 -14.15 54.48
N ALA A 502 14.13 -15.09 54.90
CA ALA A 502 14.26 -16.50 55.34
C ALA A 502 12.86 -17.15 55.60
N ALA A 503 12.76 -18.49 55.51
CA ALA A 503 11.73 -19.36 56.12
C ALA A 503 10.23 -19.18 55.69
N SER A 504 9.29 -20.00 56.21
CA SER A 504 8.95 -21.36 55.70
C SER A 504 7.72 -22.01 56.40
N ALA A 505 6.91 -22.80 55.68
CA ALA A 505 5.86 -23.73 56.19
C ALA A 505 4.66 -23.06 56.92
N PRO A 506 3.58 -23.74 57.42
CA PRO A 506 3.25 -25.20 57.56
C PRO A 506 2.61 -25.81 56.27
N ALA A 507 2.36 -27.13 56.08
CA ALA A 507 1.94 -28.27 56.92
C ALA A 507 0.42 -28.30 57.25
N GLU A 508 -0.26 -29.43 57.50
CA GLU A 508 0.19 -30.82 57.78
C GLU A 508 -0.30 -31.90 56.75
N ALA A 509 -0.64 -33.13 57.17
CA ALA A 509 -0.82 -34.32 56.30
C ALA A 509 -1.75 -35.41 56.91
N ALA A 510 -2.13 -36.44 56.12
CA ALA A 510 -2.87 -37.63 56.59
C ALA A 510 -2.57 -38.93 55.77
N ALA A 511 -2.40 -40.06 56.47
CA ALA A 511 -2.20 -41.46 56.01
C ALA A 511 -2.33 -42.39 57.27
N PRO A 512 -1.95 -43.70 57.32
CA PRO A 512 -1.61 -44.70 56.30
C PRO A 512 -2.68 -45.87 56.35
N PRO A 513 -2.50 -47.15 56.79
CA PRO A 513 -1.40 -48.14 56.77
C PRO A 513 -1.77 -49.60 56.36
N SER A 514 -0.73 -50.46 56.24
CA SER A 514 -0.73 -51.94 56.44
C SER A 514 -1.41 -52.87 55.40
N ASP A 515 -0.94 -54.12 55.13
CA ASP A 515 0.17 -54.88 55.74
C ASP A 515 0.85 -55.94 54.83
N ALA A 516 2.05 -56.38 55.25
CA ALA A 516 2.83 -57.63 55.03
C ALA A 516 2.71 -58.54 53.77
N GLY A 517 3.88 -59.02 53.27
CA GLY A 517 4.03 -60.46 52.93
C GLY A 517 4.98 -60.94 51.79
N SER A 518 6.11 -61.56 52.18
CA SER A 518 6.85 -62.63 51.45
C SER A 518 7.79 -62.33 50.25
N ASN A 519 8.69 -63.30 49.96
CA ASN A 519 9.87 -63.27 49.07
C ASN A 519 10.33 -64.75 48.81
N PRO A 520 11.21 -65.11 47.85
CA PRO A 520 11.07 -65.07 46.39
C PRO A 520 11.33 -66.43 45.66
N ALA A 521 11.45 -66.36 44.32
CA ALA A 521 12.21 -67.25 43.40
C ALA A 521 11.52 -68.53 42.86
N PRO A 522 11.99 -69.11 41.72
CA PRO A 522 12.71 -68.52 40.57
C PRO A 522 12.05 -68.81 39.20
N LYS A 523 12.42 -68.05 38.15
CA LYS A 523 12.29 -68.45 36.72
C LYS A 523 13.33 -67.69 35.86
N PRO A 524 13.64 -68.17 34.63
CA PRO A 524 15.04 -68.37 34.23
C PRO A 524 15.74 -67.17 33.56
N ALA A 525 17.06 -67.28 33.49
CA ALA A 525 17.97 -66.27 32.95
C ALA A 525 17.70 -65.92 31.47
N VAL A 526 17.45 -64.64 31.21
CA VAL A 526 17.68 -64.03 29.90
C VAL A 526 19.19 -63.87 29.73
N LYS A 527 19.73 -64.35 28.60
CA LYS A 527 21.17 -64.25 28.31
C LYS A 527 21.59 -62.78 28.21
N THR A 528 22.63 -62.39 28.94
CA THR A 528 23.28 -61.09 28.79
C THR A 528 23.89 -60.98 27.39
N VAL A 529 23.18 -60.34 26.46
CA VAL A 529 23.72 -60.03 25.13
C VAL A 529 24.70 -58.88 25.31
N VAL A 530 25.98 -59.23 25.40
CA VAL A 530 27.08 -58.26 25.28
C VAL A 530 26.96 -57.63 23.90
N LYS A 531 26.62 -56.33 23.86
CA LYS A 531 26.75 -55.55 22.62
C LYS A 531 28.22 -55.59 22.20
N PRO A 532 28.55 -55.96 20.95
CA PRO A 532 29.93 -55.90 20.50
C PRO A 532 30.42 -54.45 20.57
N VAL A 533 31.68 -54.26 20.95
CA VAL A 533 32.35 -52.96 20.81
C VAL A 533 32.46 -52.69 19.31
N GLU A 534 31.74 -51.69 18.81
CA GLU A 534 31.67 -51.43 17.37
C GLU A 534 32.95 -50.76 16.86
N THR A 535 33.68 -51.44 15.98
CA THR A 535 34.90 -50.90 15.38
C THR A 535 34.60 -49.71 14.47
N PRO A 536 35.27 -48.55 14.63
CA PRO A 536 35.10 -47.40 13.76
C PRO A 536 35.52 -47.65 12.30
N LEU A 537 34.95 -46.92 11.36
CA LEU A 537 35.37 -46.94 9.95
C LEU A 537 36.81 -46.41 9.75
N SER A 538 37.77 -47.33 9.63
CA SER A 538 39.19 -47.01 9.43
C SER A 538 39.68 -47.24 7.99
N GLY A 539 40.83 -46.65 7.66
CA GLY A 539 41.56 -46.89 6.41
C GLY A 539 40.76 -46.62 5.13
N LEU A 540 40.95 -47.47 4.11
CA LEU A 540 40.33 -47.31 2.79
C LEU A 540 38.79 -47.33 2.81
N ALA A 541 38.16 -48.06 3.73
CA ALA A 541 36.70 -48.02 3.86
C ALA A 541 36.20 -46.64 4.31
N ARG A 542 36.99 -45.89 5.08
CA ARG A 542 36.69 -44.49 5.42
C ARG A 542 36.81 -43.58 4.20
N GLY A 543 37.82 -43.78 3.36
CA GLY A 543 38.01 -43.05 2.10
C GLY A 543 36.84 -43.25 1.14
N VAL A 544 36.47 -44.49 0.87
CA VAL A 544 35.30 -44.85 0.05
C VAL A 544 33.99 -44.30 0.65
N ALA A 545 33.83 -44.32 1.97
CA ALA A 545 32.66 -43.73 2.63
C ALA A 545 32.59 -42.20 2.51
N PHE A 546 33.74 -41.51 2.51
CA PHE A 546 33.81 -40.07 2.29
C PHE A 546 33.45 -39.70 0.84
N GLN A 547 34.05 -40.37 -0.15
CA GLN A 547 33.70 -40.21 -1.57
C GLN A 547 32.21 -40.49 -1.84
N LEU A 548 31.64 -41.49 -1.15
CA LEU A 548 30.21 -41.80 -1.23
C LEU A 548 29.35 -40.66 -0.65
N LEU A 549 29.77 -40.02 0.44
CA LEU A 549 29.06 -38.90 1.05
C LEU A 549 29.14 -37.62 0.19
N GLU A 550 30.29 -37.34 -0.43
CA GLU A 550 30.50 -36.25 -1.39
C GLU A 550 29.63 -36.41 -2.65
N ARG A 551 29.46 -37.66 -3.14
CA ARG A 551 28.58 -38.00 -4.26
C ARG A 551 27.12 -38.28 -3.83
N PHE A 552 26.69 -37.66 -2.73
CA PHE A 552 25.32 -37.72 -2.23
C PHE A 552 24.77 -39.16 -2.10
N GLY A 553 25.61 -40.14 -1.76
CA GLY A 553 25.22 -41.52 -1.48
C GLY A 553 25.18 -42.49 -2.67
N VAL A 554 25.60 -42.09 -3.87
CA VAL A 554 25.76 -42.99 -5.03
C VAL A 554 27.15 -42.78 -5.64
N LEU A 555 27.95 -43.85 -5.73
CA LEU A 555 29.33 -43.79 -6.23
C LEU A 555 29.57 -44.87 -7.28
N SER A 556 30.15 -44.52 -8.44
CA SER A 556 30.40 -45.47 -9.53
C SER A 556 31.47 -46.49 -9.10
N ARG A 557 31.19 -47.79 -9.22
CA ARG A 557 32.16 -48.84 -8.81
C ARG A 557 33.50 -48.72 -9.54
N GLY A 558 33.48 -48.20 -10.77
CA GLY A 558 34.69 -47.95 -11.56
C GLY A 558 35.65 -46.94 -10.93
N GLN A 559 35.14 -45.94 -10.20
CA GLN A 559 35.96 -44.90 -9.55
C GLN A 559 36.79 -45.49 -8.40
N VAL A 560 36.15 -46.31 -7.55
CA VAL A 560 36.79 -46.95 -6.38
C VAL A 560 37.22 -48.40 -6.62
N ALA A 561 37.39 -48.81 -7.88
CA ALA A 561 37.67 -50.21 -8.24
C ALA A 561 39.02 -50.73 -7.70
N GLY A 562 40.00 -49.84 -7.50
CA GLY A 562 41.28 -50.16 -6.86
C GLY A 562 41.13 -50.33 -5.35
N GLU A 563 40.57 -49.33 -4.67
CA GLU A 563 40.32 -49.33 -3.22
C GLU A 563 39.50 -50.55 -2.79
N LEU A 564 38.39 -50.85 -3.49
CA LEU A 564 37.53 -52.00 -3.21
C LEU A 564 38.27 -53.36 -3.23
N ARG A 565 39.34 -53.50 -4.03
CA ARG A 565 40.15 -54.73 -4.05
C ARG A 565 41.01 -54.88 -2.79
N GLN A 566 41.42 -53.76 -2.19
CA GLN A 566 42.32 -53.69 -1.05
C GLN A 566 41.58 -53.65 0.31
N ILE A 567 40.31 -53.21 0.34
CA ILE A 567 39.49 -53.27 1.56
C ILE A 567 39.24 -54.74 1.96
N ASP A 568 39.66 -55.09 3.19
CA ASP A 568 39.55 -56.41 3.80
C ASP A 568 38.10 -56.82 4.16
N GLN A 569 37.94 -57.98 4.83
CA GLN A 569 36.62 -58.50 5.19
C GLN A 569 35.94 -57.73 6.32
N ASP A 570 36.67 -57.11 7.25
CA ASP A 570 36.12 -56.44 8.43
C ASP A 570 35.75 -54.99 8.14
N ALA A 571 36.58 -54.27 7.38
CA ALA A 571 36.24 -52.98 6.81
C ALA A 571 35.03 -53.08 5.85
N ARG A 572 34.86 -54.21 5.13
CA ARG A 572 33.63 -54.54 4.38
C ARG A 572 32.41 -54.80 5.28
N LYS A 573 32.57 -55.33 6.51
CA LYS A 573 31.48 -55.38 7.51
C LYS A 573 31.13 -53.96 7.99
N GLY A 574 32.14 -53.11 8.20
CA GLY A 574 31.99 -51.70 8.55
C GLY A 574 31.11 -50.94 7.56
N LEU A 575 31.36 -51.05 6.25
CA LEU A 575 30.49 -50.44 5.23
C LEU A 575 29.04 -50.97 5.26
N ARG A 576 28.86 -52.28 5.53
CA ARG A 576 27.53 -52.89 5.64
C ARG A 576 26.74 -52.42 6.88
N ARG A 577 27.40 -51.99 7.97
CA ARG A 577 26.76 -51.37 9.15
C ARG A 577 25.94 -50.14 8.76
N PHE A 578 26.46 -49.33 7.83
CA PHE A 578 25.77 -48.15 7.28
C PHE A 578 24.87 -48.47 6.08
N GLN A 579 24.48 -49.74 5.90
CA GLN A 579 23.60 -50.23 4.82
C GLN A 579 24.14 -50.00 3.38
N ILE A 580 25.43 -49.69 3.24
CA ILE A 580 26.07 -49.50 1.94
C ILE A 580 26.17 -50.84 1.22
N ARG A 581 25.52 -50.95 0.05
CA ARG A 581 25.65 -52.09 -0.86
C ARG A 581 26.79 -51.83 -1.83
N ILE A 582 27.68 -52.81 -1.96
CA ILE A 582 28.73 -52.85 -2.98
C ILE A 582 28.18 -53.68 -4.15
N GLY A 583 27.48 -53.01 -5.06
CA GLY A 583 26.86 -53.61 -6.25
C GLY A 583 27.87 -53.98 -7.34
N ALA A 584 27.37 -54.48 -8.46
CA ALA A 584 28.13 -54.74 -9.68
C ALA A 584 28.53 -53.45 -10.41
N THR A 585 27.71 -52.40 -10.35
CA THR A 585 27.91 -51.15 -11.10
C THR A 585 28.18 -49.94 -10.20
N ALA A 586 27.60 -49.90 -9.00
CA ALA A 586 27.77 -48.80 -8.04
C ALA A 586 27.88 -49.26 -6.58
N LEU A 587 28.35 -48.35 -5.74
CA LEU A 587 28.19 -48.39 -4.29
C LEU A 587 27.07 -47.42 -3.94
N TYR A 588 26.07 -47.88 -3.20
CA TYR A 588 24.90 -47.06 -2.88
C TYR A 588 24.21 -47.54 -1.60
N ILE A 589 23.42 -46.65 -0.99
CA ILE A 589 22.51 -47.02 0.09
C ILE A 589 21.10 -47.24 -0.52
N PRO A 590 20.41 -48.37 -0.30
CA PRO A 590 19.11 -48.62 -0.94
C PRO A 590 17.99 -47.67 -0.51
N GLN A 591 18.05 -47.17 0.73
CA GLN A 591 16.98 -46.32 1.29
C GLN A 591 16.86 -44.97 0.60
N ILE A 592 17.99 -44.41 0.14
CA ILE A 592 18.06 -43.08 -0.47
C ILE A 592 17.70 -43.05 -1.97
N LEU A 593 17.32 -44.21 -2.52
CA LEU A 593 16.70 -44.35 -3.85
C LEU A 593 15.15 -44.32 -3.77
N LYS A 594 14.57 -44.15 -2.58
CA LYS A 594 13.13 -43.86 -2.41
C LYS A 594 12.83 -42.44 -2.95
N PRO A 595 11.67 -42.18 -3.58
CA PRO A 595 11.37 -40.89 -4.23
C PRO A 595 11.65 -39.64 -3.36
N HIS A 596 11.12 -39.57 -2.14
CA HIS A 596 11.35 -38.42 -1.25
C HIS A 596 12.79 -38.26 -0.75
N ALA A 597 13.59 -39.32 -0.78
CA ALA A 597 15.01 -39.24 -0.46
C ALA A 597 15.83 -38.78 -1.68
N VAL A 598 15.43 -39.18 -2.90
CA VAL A 598 15.98 -38.65 -4.16
C VAL A 598 15.67 -37.15 -4.30
N GLU A 599 14.42 -36.75 -4.06
CA GLU A 599 13.93 -35.37 -4.02
C GLU A 599 14.80 -34.48 -3.11
N LEU A 600 14.97 -34.86 -1.84
CA LEU A 600 15.80 -34.11 -0.90
C LEU A 600 17.31 -34.13 -1.24
N ARG A 601 17.82 -35.22 -1.84
CA ARG A 601 19.22 -35.30 -2.30
C ARG A 601 19.51 -34.41 -3.50
N LEU A 602 18.60 -34.35 -4.46
CA LEU A 602 18.73 -33.49 -5.63
C LEU A 602 18.59 -32.01 -5.25
N LEU A 603 17.69 -31.67 -4.33
CA LEU A 603 17.60 -30.33 -3.71
C LEU A 603 18.91 -29.96 -3.01
N ALA A 604 19.42 -30.84 -2.14
CA ALA A 604 20.66 -30.64 -1.40
C ALA A 604 21.87 -30.43 -2.33
N TRP A 605 21.97 -31.24 -3.39
CA TRP A 605 23.02 -31.14 -4.39
C TRP A 605 22.92 -29.87 -5.24
N ALA A 606 21.71 -29.51 -5.70
CA ALA A 606 21.47 -28.33 -6.54
C ALA A 606 21.77 -27.04 -5.77
N LEU A 607 21.31 -26.92 -4.52
CA LEU A 607 21.64 -25.79 -3.64
C LEU A 607 23.13 -25.71 -3.31
N TRP A 608 23.80 -26.84 -3.08
CA TRP A 608 25.22 -26.84 -2.71
C TRP A 608 26.12 -26.38 -3.86
N HIS A 609 25.76 -26.69 -5.10
CA HIS A 609 26.55 -26.35 -6.30
C HIS A 609 26.01 -25.13 -7.08
N ASP A 610 24.90 -24.53 -6.65
CA ASP A 610 24.21 -23.41 -7.32
C ASP A 610 23.82 -23.72 -8.79
N ILE A 611 23.29 -24.93 -9.03
CA ILE A 611 22.99 -25.42 -10.39
C ILE A 611 21.54 -25.07 -10.77
N ALA A 612 21.39 -24.01 -11.55
CA ALA A 612 20.15 -23.66 -12.24
C ALA A 612 19.77 -24.66 -13.35
N ASP A 613 18.57 -24.50 -13.91
CA ASP A 613 18.09 -25.17 -15.14
C ASP A 613 18.20 -26.71 -15.17
N LEU A 614 17.99 -27.36 -14.01
CA LEU A 614 17.86 -28.81 -13.93
C LEU A 614 16.55 -29.31 -14.57
N PRO A 615 16.56 -30.48 -15.25
CA PRO A 615 15.36 -31.05 -15.86
C PRO A 615 14.38 -31.56 -14.79
N VAL A 616 13.12 -31.73 -15.19
CA VAL A 616 12.06 -32.29 -14.34
C VAL A 616 12.46 -33.68 -13.81
N MET A 617 12.24 -33.93 -12.52
CA MET A 617 12.56 -35.23 -11.91
C MET A 617 11.82 -36.39 -12.61
N PRO A 618 12.49 -37.53 -12.87
CA PRO A 618 11.84 -38.71 -13.45
C PRO A 618 10.65 -39.21 -12.63
N THR A 619 9.53 -39.49 -13.30
CA THR A 619 8.30 -39.97 -12.64
C THR A 619 8.56 -41.22 -11.80
N PRO A 620 8.20 -41.24 -10.50
CA PRO A 620 8.41 -42.39 -9.63
C PRO A 620 7.85 -43.69 -10.22
N GLY A 621 8.72 -44.69 -10.35
CA GLY A 621 8.38 -46.00 -10.92
C GLY A 621 8.92 -46.26 -12.32
N LEU A 622 9.24 -45.23 -13.11
CA LEU A 622 9.90 -45.42 -14.41
C LEU A 622 11.27 -46.08 -14.24
N VAL A 623 11.50 -47.20 -14.91
CA VAL A 623 12.78 -47.94 -14.88
C VAL A 623 13.74 -47.47 -15.98
N TRP A 624 13.20 -47.12 -17.14
CA TRP A 624 13.91 -46.59 -18.30
C TRP A 624 13.45 -45.17 -18.59
N ILE A 625 14.38 -44.25 -18.86
CA ILE A 625 14.10 -42.88 -19.30
C ILE A 625 15.03 -42.48 -20.44
N GLN A 626 14.59 -41.54 -21.27
CA GLN A 626 15.47 -40.77 -22.15
C GLN A 626 16.08 -39.61 -21.35
N THR A 627 17.31 -39.19 -21.67
CA THR A 627 18.00 -38.11 -20.95
C THR A 627 18.12 -36.85 -21.80
N ASP A 628 17.97 -35.68 -21.16
CA ASP A 628 18.23 -34.39 -21.81
C ASP A 628 19.74 -34.24 -22.06
N PRO A 629 20.20 -34.04 -23.32
CA PRO A 629 21.61 -33.81 -23.63
C PRO A 629 22.22 -32.57 -22.96
N LYS A 630 21.41 -31.64 -22.46
CA LYS A 630 21.85 -30.42 -21.74
C LYS A 630 22.04 -30.62 -20.25
N ALA A 631 21.44 -31.66 -19.66
CA ALA A 631 21.46 -31.86 -18.21
C ALA A 631 22.85 -32.37 -17.73
N PRO A 632 23.33 -31.93 -16.54
CA PRO A 632 24.53 -32.49 -15.93
C PRO A 632 24.41 -34.01 -15.75
N ARG A 633 25.48 -34.77 -15.99
CA ARG A 633 25.43 -36.25 -15.89
C ARG A 633 25.16 -36.71 -14.46
N GLU A 634 25.72 -35.96 -13.50
CA GLU A 634 25.56 -36.09 -12.06
C GLU A 634 24.09 -36.02 -11.61
N PHE A 635 23.22 -35.26 -12.30
CA PHE A 635 21.79 -35.21 -11.99
C PHE A 635 21.17 -36.60 -12.03
N TYR A 636 21.46 -37.38 -13.08
CA TYR A 636 20.91 -38.73 -13.23
C TYR A 636 21.46 -39.69 -12.16
N GLU A 637 22.75 -39.62 -11.84
CA GLU A 637 23.35 -40.48 -10.81
C GLU A 637 22.78 -40.19 -9.42
N ILE A 638 22.55 -38.92 -9.08
CA ILE A 638 21.92 -38.53 -7.81
C ILE A 638 20.42 -38.85 -7.82
N ALA A 639 19.75 -38.73 -8.97
CA ALA A 639 18.38 -39.22 -9.19
C ALA A 639 18.22 -40.74 -9.03
N GLY A 640 19.31 -41.50 -8.92
CA GLY A 640 19.29 -42.96 -8.80
C GLY A 640 19.21 -43.70 -10.12
N PHE A 641 19.58 -43.05 -11.22
CA PHE A 641 19.66 -43.60 -12.57
C PHE A 641 21.12 -43.69 -13.04
N ARG A 642 21.42 -44.63 -13.93
CA ARG A 642 22.72 -44.77 -14.58
C ARG A 642 22.57 -44.52 -16.08
N LEU A 643 23.40 -43.62 -16.61
CA LEU A 643 23.45 -43.29 -18.03
C LEU A 643 23.94 -44.48 -18.87
N ILE A 644 23.30 -44.69 -20.01
CA ILE A 644 23.56 -45.74 -21.00
C ILE A 644 23.54 -45.10 -22.39
N GLY A 645 24.63 -45.26 -23.16
CA GLY A 645 24.73 -44.74 -24.53
C GLY A 645 24.70 -43.21 -24.68
N GLY A 646 24.66 -42.44 -23.58
CA GLY A 646 24.67 -40.97 -23.57
C GLY A 646 23.30 -40.30 -23.80
N HIS A 647 22.26 -41.07 -24.12
CA HIS A 647 20.91 -40.55 -24.41
C HIS A 647 19.80 -41.25 -23.61
N GLU A 648 20.13 -42.33 -22.90
CA GLU A 648 19.19 -43.16 -22.16
C GLU A 648 19.72 -43.37 -20.74
N ALA A 649 18.84 -43.60 -19.76
CA ALA A 649 19.24 -43.93 -18.40
C ALA A 649 18.29 -44.93 -17.74
N VAL A 650 18.85 -45.76 -16.86
CA VAL A 650 18.18 -46.89 -16.22
C VAL A 650 18.29 -46.79 -14.70
N ARG A 651 17.22 -47.07 -13.96
CA ARG A 651 17.23 -47.11 -12.50
C ARG A 651 18.31 -48.05 -11.96
N LEU A 652 19.15 -47.51 -11.08
CA LEU A 652 20.27 -48.22 -10.48
C LEU A 652 19.82 -49.46 -9.70
N ASP A 653 18.71 -49.39 -8.96
CA ASP A 653 18.22 -50.52 -8.18
C ASP A 653 17.61 -51.67 -9.01
N MET A 654 17.26 -51.41 -10.28
CA MET A 654 16.90 -52.46 -11.24
C MET A 654 18.12 -52.97 -12.02
N LEU A 655 19.06 -52.08 -12.39
CA LEU A 655 20.32 -52.44 -13.05
C LEU A 655 21.17 -53.38 -12.17
N GLU A 656 21.19 -53.15 -10.86
CA GLU A 656 21.87 -54.03 -9.90
C GLU A 656 21.16 -55.38 -9.73
N ARG A 657 19.82 -55.44 -9.76
CA ARG A 657 19.06 -56.72 -9.76
C ARG A 657 19.30 -57.51 -11.04
N LEU A 658 19.31 -56.83 -12.19
CA LEU A 658 19.67 -57.42 -13.48
C LEU A 658 21.08 -58.02 -13.41
N ALA A 659 22.04 -57.27 -12.86
CA ALA A 659 23.41 -57.74 -12.70
C ALA A 659 23.48 -58.98 -11.80
N ASP A 660 22.83 -58.98 -10.63
CA ASP A 660 22.82 -60.15 -9.73
C ASP A 660 22.13 -61.39 -10.34
N MET A 661 21.11 -61.21 -11.19
CA MET A 661 20.44 -62.32 -11.90
C MET A 661 21.23 -62.85 -13.10
N VAL A 662 21.87 -61.97 -13.88
CA VAL A 662 22.63 -62.37 -15.08
C VAL A 662 24.02 -62.92 -14.73
N ARG A 663 24.64 -62.42 -13.65
CA ARG A 663 25.98 -62.84 -13.21
C ARG A 663 26.19 -64.35 -13.07
N PRO A 664 25.30 -65.15 -12.43
CA PRO A 664 25.45 -66.60 -12.40
C PRO A 664 25.30 -67.26 -13.78
N LEU A 665 24.47 -66.70 -14.67
CA LEU A 665 24.24 -67.22 -16.03
C LEU A 665 25.42 -66.97 -16.98
N GLY A 666 26.24 -65.93 -16.71
CA GLY A 666 27.44 -65.59 -17.48
C GLY A 666 28.76 -66.16 -16.93
N LEU A 667 28.73 -66.99 -15.88
CA LEU A 667 29.95 -67.55 -15.29
C LEU A 667 30.74 -68.37 -16.32
N GLY A 668 32.05 -68.09 -16.43
CA GLY A 668 32.94 -68.74 -17.40
C GLY A 668 32.81 -68.22 -18.85
N GLY A 669 32.13 -67.09 -19.08
CA GLY A 669 32.01 -66.48 -20.42
C GLY A 669 30.98 -67.16 -21.33
N GLN A 670 30.04 -67.93 -20.74
CA GLN A 670 28.98 -68.60 -21.49
C GLN A 670 27.94 -67.61 -22.04
N LYS A 671 27.37 -67.93 -23.21
CA LYS A 671 26.25 -67.19 -23.80
C LYS A 671 24.95 -67.66 -23.15
N PHE A 672 24.27 -66.77 -22.42
CA PHE A 672 22.93 -67.01 -21.91
C PHE A 672 21.85 -66.46 -22.85
N THR A 673 20.65 -67.02 -22.82
CA THR A 673 19.47 -66.50 -23.54
C THR A 673 18.71 -65.51 -22.66
N VAL A 674 18.28 -64.38 -23.26
CA VAL A 674 17.51 -63.35 -22.55
C VAL A 674 16.04 -63.79 -22.45
N THR A 675 15.54 -64.02 -21.24
CA THR A 675 14.13 -64.38 -21.01
C THR A 675 13.24 -63.13 -20.93
N PRO A 676 11.90 -63.26 -21.11
CA PRO A 676 10.96 -62.17 -20.88
C PRO A 676 11.05 -61.55 -19.49
N GLU A 677 11.37 -62.36 -18.47
CA GLU A 677 11.57 -61.90 -17.08
C GLU A 677 12.79 -60.96 -16.96
N ILE A 678 13.89 -61.31 -17.62
CA ILE A 678 15.13 -60.53 -17.65
C ILE A 678 14.90 -59.18 -18.36
N MET A 679 14.13 -59.15 -19.46
CA MET A 679 13.74 -57.90 -20.14
C MET A 679 12.77 -57.06 -19.30
N GLY A 680 11.78 -57.69 -18.68
CA GLY A 680 10.75 -57.03 -17.86
C GLY A 680 11.32 -56.23 -16.69
N LEU A 681 12.41 -56.70 -16.07
CA LEU A 681 13.11 -56.00 -14.98
C LEU A 681 13.66 -54.62 -15.34
N VAL A 682 13.97 -54.39 -16.62
CA VAL A 682 14.59 -53.14 -17.11
C VAL A 682 13.59 -52.26 -17.86
N GLY A 683 12.38 -52.77 -18.13
CA GLY A 683 11.35 -52.06 -18.89
C GLY A 683 11.69 -51.84 -20.36
N CYS A 684 12.64 -52.60 -20.93
CA CYS A 684 13.08 -52.46 -22.32
C CYS A 684 13.26 -53.81 -23.01
N SER A 685 13.30 -53.80 -24.34
CA SER A 685 13.44 -54.98 -25.19
C SER A 685 14.36 -54.70 -26.38
N GLY A 686 14.71 -55.75 -27.14
CA GLY A 686 15.48 -55.66 -28.38
C GLY A 686 16.81 -54.93 -28.23
N ASP A 687 17.13 -54.05 -29.19
CA ASP A 687 18.40 -53.33 -29.22
C ASP A 687 18.62 -52.40 -28.01
N SER A 688 17.57 -51.87 -27.38
CA SER A 688 17.71 -51.07 -26.15
C SER A 688 18.21 -51.93 -24.98
N PHE A 689 17.68 -53.16 -24.84
CA PHE A 689 18.21 -54.11 -23.85
C PHE A 689 19.67 -54.49 -24.17
N VAL A 690 20.01 -54.68 -25.46
CA VAL A 690 21.40 -54.93 -25.88
C VAL A 690 22.30 -53.71 -25.62
N ARG A 691 21.83 -52.47 -25.77
CA ARG A 691 22.57 -51.25 -25.39
C ARG A 691 22.79 -51.19 -23.88
N ALA A 692 21.79 -51.55 -23.06
CA ALA A 692 21.98 -51.65 -21.61
C ALA A 692 23.04 -52.69 -21.23
N MET A 693 22.96 -53.88 -21.80
CA MET A 693 23.95 -54.94 -21.60
C MET A 693 25.36 -54.56 -22.09
N ARG A 694 25.48 -53.73 -23.13
CA ARG A 694 26.77 -53.19 -23.62
C ARG A 694 27.31 -52.04 -22.77
N GLY A 695 26.45 -51.17 -22.23
CA GLY A 695 26.85 -50.14 -21.25
C GLY A 695 27.14 -50.70 -19.85
N TRP A 696 26.66 -51.91 -19.57
CA TRP A 696 26.94 -52.70 -18.36
C TRP A 696 28.22 -53.52 -18.45
N LEU A 697 28.68 -53.85 -19.67
CA LEU A 697 29.87 -54.68 -19.87
C LEU A 697 31.14 -53.97 -19.39
N TRP A 698 31.89 -54.72 -18.58
CA TRP A 698 33.23 -54.37 -18.11
C TRP A 698 34.22 -54.27 -19.30
N PRO A 699 35.17 -53.31 -19.31
CA PRO A 699 36.14 -53.13 -20.38
C PRO A 699 37.19 -54.25 -20.48
#